data_AF-A0A1H9TGN0-F1
#
_entry.id   AF-A0A1H9TGN0-F1
#
_cell.length_a   1.000
_cell.length_b   1.000
_cell.length_c   1.000
_cell.angle_alpha   90.00
_cell.angle_beta   90.00
_cell.angle_gamma   90.00
#
_symmetry.space_group_name_H-M   'P 1'
#
loop_
_entity.id
_entity.type
_entity.pdbx_description
1 polymer ?
#
loop_
_entity_poly.entity_id
_entity_poly.type
_entity_poly.pdbx_seq_one_letter_code
_entity_poly.pdbx_strand_id
1 'polypeptide(L)'
;MDVLCRKPAALFAMLCLVGCGEGGVAAATDKDRAAATPVSRSVSGPAPGGMAMGTNLDGLAYWSSAMPVLDLMKSASVWLPQAEGVYDTGEAIAQDRDGWPLAPGDAGMRRYRTLLVNILHDNPAALPAERYVVLYEGHGAITAIDVDGARVLSRIDGELHVSAGRGGSLYLRIDANGDGRDPIRNIRVVREDYLPLYKAGLTFDPEFLERIKPFHALRFMDWMNSNALFTPIGGPLTDEAAIERAPQLDWADRPKLTSMRWGDGSRGVPVEAMVELANRTGAEPWFTMPVNASDDYVRGFASYVHTHLRPDLRVHIELSNEVWNWIFPQARYARARARAVFGPDGDGLEWYGMRAAQVGMIWKRAFGEAEKRGLRPGRVAMVFGTQFGWRGLEATGLETQHWRDGDGRRMRAADYFDEYAITGYYDGTMNVDDAVPVVQSWWKDGDGGYARAIAVLNKRISDFNAPLYQYHAGRARAHGLRLVSYESGFGEYTPISQHANQPYTDFLAKLQRRPEFKTLETANYSAFAQVGGSLFMNFGIIGTPSKWGNWSALETIRQTGSPRYDALMTWLRRHPPSPERGPAIAYADARIALGGAQGETFTGTAHGYDVLVGGSGNDRFVAGRGAGSRIDGGGGHDVLVLPERRTSYRFKAHPSQAMVQVIGPTGVQSLTGISNVRFSDGTLIDLAKLVSEDRNDRLVDVKRVAGVPAPEQAGP
;
A
#
# COMPACT_ATOMS: atom_id res chain seq x y z
N MET A 1 -14.36 30.81 -15.34
CA MET A 1 -13.21 29.90 -15.18
C MET A 1 -13.58 28.57 -14.52
N ASP A 2 -14.86 28.30 -14.21
CA ASP A 2 -15.32 27.09 -13.49
C ASP A 2 -15.95 25.95 -14.34
N VAL A 3 -15.82 25.95 -15.68
CA VAL A 3 -16.62 25.01 -16.53
C VAL A 3 -15.78 24.03 -17.37
N LEU A 4 -14.44 24.09 -17.37
CA LEU A 4 -13.61 23.23 -18.23
C LEU A 4 -12.91 22.06 -17.51
N CYS A 5 -13.13 21.87 -16.21
CA CYS A 5 -12.39 20.90 -15.39
C CYS A 5 -12.92 19.43 -15.44
N ARG A 6 -13.52 18.96 -16.53
CA ARG A 6 -14.06 17.58 -16.60
C ARG A 6 -13.55 16.78 -17.79
N LYS A 7 -12.62 15.85 -17.48
CA LYS A 7 -12.23 14.57 -18.15
C LYS A 7 -11.11 14.66 -19.21
N PRO A 8 -10.14 13.69 -19.23
CA PRO A 8 -10.38 12.24 -19.08
C PRO A 8 -9.49 11.40 -18.13
N ALA A 9 -8.49 11.93 -17.42
CA ALA A 9 -7.56 11.06 -16.65
C ALA A 9 -8.18 10.36 -15.42
N ALA A 10 -9.10 11.03 -14.70
CA ALA A 10 -9.75 10.50 -13.49
C ALA A 10 -10.72 9.32 -13.72
N LEU A 11 -11.00 8.96 -14.98
CA LEU A 11 -12.00 7.92 -15.30
C LEU A 11 -11.49 6.50 -14.96
N PHE A 12 -10.18 6.25 -15.08
CA PHE A 12 -9.61 4.89 -14.99
C PHE A 12 -9.47 4.36 -13.56
N ALA A 13 -8.98 5.16 -12.62
CA ALA A 13 -8.95 4.77 -11.20
C ALA A 13 -10.37 4.69 -10.60
N MET A 14 -11.30 5.53 -11.06
CA MET A 14 -12.68 5.57 -10.56
C MET A 14 -13.58 4.44 -11.09
N LEU A 15 -13.37 3.96 -12.33
CA LEU A 15 -14.08 2.78 -12.85
C LEU A 15 -13.75 1.51 -12.04
N CYS A 16 -12.55 1.45 -11.44
CA CYS A 16 -12.14 0.29 -10.64
C CYS A 16 -12.91 0.16 -9.32
N LEU A 17 -13.28 1.28 -8.68
CA LEU A 17 -14.01 1.29 -7.41
C LEU A 17 -15.49 0.90 -7.57
N VAL A 18 -16.11 1.21 -8.71
CA VAL A 18 -17.51 0.86 -9.00
C VAL A 18 -17.66 -0.67 -9.16
N GLY A 19 -16.66 -1.33 -9.76
CA GLY A 19 -16.66 -2.78 -9.99
C GLY A 19 -16.60 -3.63 -8.73
N CYS A 20 -15.98 -3.14 -7.64
CA CYS A 20 -15.90 -3.84 -6.36
C CYS A 20 -17.29 -4.02 -5.70
N GLY A 21 -18.23 -3.09 -5.91
CA GLY A 21 -19.60 -3.16 -5.39
C GLY A 21 -20.60 -3.90 -6.31
N GLU A 22 -20.27 -4.13 -7.58
CA GLU A 22 -21.09 -4.92 -8.51
C GLU A 22 -20.89 -6.44 -8.34
N GLY A 23 -19.81 -6.85 -7.65
CA GLY A 23 -19.50 -8.26 -7.36
C GLY A 23 -20.58 -9.02 -6.56
N GLY A 24 -21.55 -8.31 -5.99
CA GLY A 24 -22.70 -8.85 -5.25
C GLY A 24 -23.95 -9.16 -6.07
N VAL A 25 -24.02 -8.81 -7.37
CA VAL A 25 -25.26 -8.90 -8.16
C VAL A 25 -25.03 -9.59 -9.52
N ALA A 26 -24.65 -10.87 -9.48
CA ALA A 26 -25.01 -11.81 -10.55
C ALA A 26 -26.04 -12.78 -9.96
N ALA A 27 -27.26 -12.75 -10.53
CA ALA A 27 -28.44 -13.43 -10.01
C ALA A 27 -28.21 -14.93 -9.73
N ALA A 28 -28.23 -15.33 -8.47
CA ALA A 28 -28.39 -16.73 -8.08
C ALA A 28 -29.82 -17.15 -8.47
N THR A 29 -29.94 -17.99 -9.50
CA THR A 29 -31.21 -18.67 -9.80
C THR A 29 -31.33 -19.90 -8.92
N ASP A 30 -32.53 -20.09 -8.39
CA ASP A 30 -32.88 -21.02 -7.32
C ASP A 30 -33.00 -22.46 -7.84
N LYS A 31 -31.87 -23.11 -8.17
CA LYS A 31 -31.80 -24.55 -8.45
C LYS A 31 -30.46 -25.15 -8.02
N ASP A 32 -30.46 -25.76 -6.84
CA ASP A 32 -30.05 -27.16 -6.62
C ASP A 32 -29.73 -27.41 -5.15
N ARG A 33 -30.75 -27.92 -4.43
CA ARG A 33 -30.59 -28.56 -3.12
C ARG A 33 -30.32 -30.05 -3.34
N ALA A 34 -29.06 -30.47 -3.19
CA ALA A 34 -28.56 -31.81 -2.82
C ALA A 34 -27.13 -31.96 -3.40
N ALA A 35 -26.12 -32.56 -2.78
CA ALA A 35 -25.95 -33.24 -1.51
C ALA A 35 -24.45 -33.13 -1.15
N ALA A 36 -24.10 -33.04 0.13
CA ALA A 36 -22.72 -33.18 0.58
C ALA A 36 -22.66 -34.08 1.81
N THR A 37 -22.08 -35.27 1.63
CA THR A 37 -21.79 -36.22 2.71
C THR A 37 -20.53 -35.74 3.45
N PRO A 38 -20.52 -35.63 4.79
CA PRO A 38 -19.38 -35.09 5.50
C PRO A 38 -18.30 -36.15 5.70
N VAL A 39 -17.10 -35.89 5.20
CA VAL A 39 -15.89 -36.55 5.70
C VAL A 39 -15.26 -35.57 6.71
N SER A 40 -15.41 -35.85 8.00
CA SER A 40 -14.85 -35.03 9.07
C SER A 40 -13.34 -35.27 9.20
N ARG A 41 -12.53 -34.30 8.79
CA ARG A 41 -11.20 -34.08 9.36
C ARG A 41 -11.24 -32.75 10.11
N SER A 42 -11.08 -32.83 11.43
CA SER A 42 -11.06 -31.67 12.32
C SER A 42 -9.78 -30.85 12.07
N VAL A 43 -9.90 -29.81 11.27
CA VAL A 43 -9.01 -28.65 11.36
C VAL A 43 -9.55 -27.83 12.53
N SER A 44 -8.79 -27.74 13.62
CA SER A 44 -9.10 -26.83 14.72
C SER A 44 -9.05 -25.40 14.18
N GLY A 45 -10.22 -24.83 13.88
CA GLY A 45 -10.34 -23.39 13.65
C GLY A 45 -9.97 -22.63 14.93
N PRO A 46 -9.54 -21.37 14.81
CA PRO A 46 -9.30 -20.53 15.98
C PRO A 46 -10.58 -20.45 16.83
N ALA A 47 -10.43 -20.42 18.15
CA ALA A 47 -11.56 -20.27 19.07
C ALA A 47 -12.37 -19.00 18.73
N PRO A 48 -13.70 -18.99 18.98
CA PRO A 48 -14.49 -17.77 18.90
C PRO A 48 -13.83 -16.66 19.73
N GLY A 49 -13.36 -15.60 19.07
CA GLY A 49 -12.56 -14.52 19.67
C GLY A 49 -11.14 -14.33 19.10
N GLY A 50 -10.72 -15.13 18.11
CA GLY A 50 -9.37 -15.06 17.53
C GLY A 50 -9.24 -14.37 16.16
N MET A 51 -10.27 -13.73 15.60
CA MET A 51 -10.21 -13.16 14.24
C MET A 51 -9.43 -11.82 14.21
N ALA A 52 -8.41 -11.75 13.37
CA ALA A 52 -7.65 -10.53 13.11
C ALA A 52 -8.43 -9.54 12.24
N MET A 53 -8.08 -8.26 12.31
CA MET A 53 -8.56 -7.26 11.36
C MET A 53 -7.40 -6.57 10.66
N GLY A 54 -7.51 -6.46 9.34
CA GLY A 54 -6.65 -5.63 8.51
C GLY A 54 -7.47 -4.64 7.67
N THR A 55 -6.78 -3.87 6.83
CA THR A 55 -7.41 -2.91 5.91
C THR A 55 -6.66 -2.88 4.58
N ASN A 56 -7.34 -2.56 3.48
CA ASN A 56 -6.65 -2.06 2.30
C ASN A 56 -6.28 -0.60 2.52
N LEU A 57 -5.29 -0.13 1.78
CA LEU A 57 -4.85 1.25 1.78
C LEU A 57 -5.33 1.95 0.51
N ASP A 58 -6.03 3.07 0.67
CA ASP A 58 -6.57 3.87 -0.41
C ASP A 58 -5.45 4.36 -1.36
N GLY A 59 -5.75 4.41 -2.65
CA GLY A 59 -4.80 4.83 -3.68
C GLY A 59 -4.24 6.25 -3.50
N LEU A 60 -3.00 6.45 -3.97
CA LEU A 60 -2.34 7.75 -3.98
C LEU A 60 -2.84 8.58 -5.18
N ALA A 61 -3.19 9.84 -4.92
CA ALA A 61 -3.52 10.84 -5.93
C ALA A 61 -3.47 12.24 -5.32
N TYR A 62 -3.35 13.28 -6.15
CA TYR A 62 -3.23 14.66 -5.66
C TYR A 62 -4.51 15.16 -4.97
N TRP A 63 -5.63 14.47 -5.20
CA TRP A 63 -6.93 14.67 -4.56
C TRP A 63 -7.20 13.69 -3.40
N SER A 64 -6.31 12.71 -3.16
CA SER A 64 -6.51 11.69 -2.13
C SER A 64 -6.43 12.30 -0.74
N SER A 65 -7.43 12.01 0.09
CA SER A 65 -7.55 12.54 1.45
C SER A 65 -6.72 11.76 2.48
N ALA A 66 -6.10 10.66 2.06
CA ALA A 66 -5.24 9.81 2.89
C ALA A 66 -3.84 10.39 3.12
N MET A 67 -3.32 11.16 2.14
CA MET A 67 -1.99 11.81 2.18
C MET A 67 -0.90 10.98 2.87
N PRO A 68 -0.61 9.74 2.40
CA PRO A 68 0.15 8.78 3.21
C PRO A 68 1.64 9.10 3.34
N VAL A 69 2.20 9.97 2.51
CA VAL A 69 3.64 10.17 2.31
C VAL A 69 4.03 11.63 2.50
N LEU A 70 5.22 11.86 3.07
CA LEU A 70 5.74 13.21 3.33
C LEU A 70 6.07 13.98 2.04
N ASP A 71 6.55 13.27 1.02
CA ASP A 71 6.79 13.83 -0.30
C ASP A 71 5.50 13.78 -1.14
N LEU A 72 4.80 14.91 -1.19
CA LEU A 72 3.55 15.05 -1.94
C LEU A 72 3.74 14.87 -3.45
N MET A 73 4.97 14.99 -3.97
CA MET A 73 5.26 14.68 -5.37
C MET A 73 4.89 13.23 -5.71
N LYS A 74 4.99 12.30 -4.74
CA LYS A 74 4.65 10.89 -4.95
C LYS A 74 3.17 10.66 -5.25
N SER A 75 2.30 11.60 -4.86
CA SER A 75 0.86 11.56 -5.16
C SER A 75 0.47 12.52 -6.29
N ALA A 76 1.41 13.22 -6.91
CA ALA A 76 1.13 14.26 -7.90
C ALA A 76 0.49 13.71 -9.20
N SER A 77 -0.09 14.62 -9.99
CA SER A 77 -0.62 14.29 -11.32
C SER A 77 0.47 13.87 -12.31
N VAL A 78 0.04 13.39 -13.48
CA VAL A 78 0.88 13.45 -14.69
C VAL A 78 1.30 14.90 -14.99
N TRP A 79 2.36 15.06 -15.79
CA TRP A 79 2.69 16.34 -16.38
C TRP A 79 1.60 16.78 -17.37
N LEU A 80 1.15 18.03 -17.22
CA LEU A 80 0.18 18.67 -18.09
C LEU A 80 0.93 19.71 -18.96
N PRO A 81 1.14 19.46 -20.26
CA PRO A 81 1.81 20.39 -21.15
C PRO A 81 0.93 21.62 -21.40
N GLN A 82 1.46 22.81 -21.16
CA GLN A 82 0.70 24.08 -21.22
C GLN A 82 1.22 25.02 -22.29
N ALA A 83 0.28 25.67 -22.99
CA ALA A 83 0.54 26.79 -23.89
C ALA A 83 -0.30 28.00 -23.47
N GLU A 84 -0.04 29.17 -24.07
CA GLU A 84 -0.83 30.36 -23.80
C GLU A 84 -2.33 30.12 -24.05
N GLY A 85 -3.16 30.37 -23.04
CA GLY A 85 -4.60 30.13 -23.10
C GLY A 85 -5.04 28.65 -23.10
N VAL A 86 -4.12 27.70 -23.00
CA VAL A 86 -4.41 26.25 -23.07
C VAL A 86 -3.90 25.52 -21.82
N TYR A 87 -4.83 24.98 -21.03
CA TYR A 87 -4.51 24.30 -19.76
C TYR A 87 -3.82 22.94 -19.94
N ASP A 88 -4.15 22.22 -21.01
CA ASP A 88 -3.49 20.98 -21.42
C ASP A 88 -3.51 20.91 -22.95
N THR A 89 -2.33 20.91 -23.58
CA THR A 89 -2.21 20.81 -25.04
C THR A 89 -2.44 19.38 -25.56
N GLY A 90 -2.41 18.38 -24.67
CA GLY A 90 -2.48 16.96 -24.98
C GLY A 90 -1.22 16.40 -25.65
N GLU A 91 -0.14 17.19 -25.73
CA GLU A 91 1.11 16.76 -26.37
C GLU A 91 1.84 15.71 -25.53
N ALA A 92 2.41 14.69 -26.18
CA ALA A 92 3.24 13.73 -25.50
C ALA A 92 4.52 14.40 -24.96
N ILE A 93 4.87 14.09 -23.72
CA ILE A 93 6.08 14.60 -23.06
C ILE A 93 7.09 13.47 -23.00
N ALA A 94 8.29 13.69 -23.57
CA ALA A 94 9.40 12.76 -23.39
C ALA A 94 9.84 12.76 -21.92
N GLN A 95 9.88 11.58 -21.31
CA GLN A 95 10.23 11.38 -19.91
C GLN A 95 11.30 10.30 -19.78
N ASP A 96 12.10 10.38 -18.73
CA ASP A 96 12.97 9.27 -18.33
C ASP A 96 12.15 8.13 -17.69
N ARG A 97 12.84 7.07 -17.28
CA ARG A 97 12.22 5.89 -16.65
C ARG A 97 11.52 6.19 -15.32
N ASP A 98 11.91 7.27 -14.66
CA ASP A 98 11.36 7.70 -13.36
C ASP A 98 10.22 8.71 -13.55
N GLY A 99 9.92 9.11 -14.79
CA GLY A 99 8.82 10.04 -15.13
C GLY A 99 9.24 11.51 -15.16
N TRP A 100 10.54 11.80 -15.06
CA TRP A 100 11.05 13.17 -15.13
C TRP A 100 11.12 13.64 -16.59
N PRO A 101 10.69 14.88 -16.90
CA PRO A 101 10.75 15.40 -18.26
C PRO A 101 12.19 15.43 -18.77
N LEU A 102 12.40 14.88 -19.95
CA LEU A 102 13.68 14.99 -20.65
C LEU A 102 13.77 16.33 -21.36
N ALA A 103 15.02 16.74 -21.61
CA ALA A 103 15.31 17.85 -22.47
C ALA A 103 14.65 17.64 -23.84
N PRO A 104 14.01 18.67 -24.41
CA PRO A 104 13.33 18.52 -25.67
C PRO A 104 14.31 18.35 -26.83
N GLY A 105 14.19 17.25 -27.56
CA GLY A 105 15.03 16.97 -28.74
C GLY A 105 14.79 17.93 -29.92
N ASP A 106 13.55 18.39 -30.12
CA ASP A 106 13.16 19.31 -31.21
C ASP A 106 12.23 20.42 -30.68
N ALA A 107 12.79 21.58 -30.35
CA ALA A 107 12.00 22.71 -29.83
C ALA A 107 11.04 23.35 -30.87
N GLY A 108 11.31 23.19 -32.17
CA GLY A 108 10.57 23.86 -33.25
C GLY A 108 9.15 23.32 -33.53
N MET A 109 8.81 22.11 -33.07
CA MET A 109 7.50 21.48 -33.35
C MET A 109 6.55 21.45 -32.15
N ARG A 110 6.97 21.93 -30.98
CA ARG A 110 6.17 21.85 -29.74
C ARG A 110 5.33 23.10 -29.53
N ARG A 111 4.05 22.92 -29.17
CA ARG A 111 3.15 24.05 -28.83
C ARG A 111 3.26 24.44 -27.37
N TYR A 112 3.46 23.48 -26.47
CA TYR A 112 3.65 23.78 -25.05
C TYR A 112 4.93 24.60 -24.79
N ARG A 113 4.86 25.45 -23.76
CA ARG A 113 5.94 26.31 -23.27
C ARG A 113 6.29 26.01 -21.82
N THR A 114 5.36 25.45 -21.06
CA THR A 114 5.56 25.07 -19.66
C THR A 114 4.95 23.71 -19.39
N LEU A 115 5.42 23.04 -18.34
CA LEU A 115 4.81 21.82 -17.82
C LEU A 115 4.24 22.11 -16.43
N LEU A 116 2.96 21.82 -16.25
CA LEU A 116 2.25 21.89 -14.98
C LEU A 116 2.22 20.52 -14.32
N VAL A 117 2.33 20.50 -12.99
CA VAL A 117 2.00 19.33 -12.18
C VAL A 117 1.13 19.76 -11.00
N ASN A 118 0.03 19.02 -10.79
CA ASN A 118 -0.87 19.23 -9.66
C ASN A 118 -0.29 18.48 -8.45
N ILE A 119 0.06 19.23 -7.39
CA ILE A 119 0.51 18.65 -6.12
C ILE A 119 -0.70 18.45 -5.20
N LEU A 120 -1.52 19.48 -5.07
CA LEU A 120 -2.79 19.46 -4.34
C LEU A 120 -3.84 20.23 -5.14
N HIS A 121 -4.93 19.58 -5.50
CA HIS A 121 -6.07 20.20 -6.18
C HIS A 121 -7.35 19.47 -5.77
N ASP A 122 -8.36 20.24 -5.34
CA ASP A 122 -9.64 19.74 -4.80
C ASP A 122 -9.45 18.66 -3.72
N ASN A 123 -8.34 18.76 -2.98
CA ASN A 123 -8.00 17.80 -1.96
C ASN A 123 -8.65 18.20 -0.63
N PRO A 124 -9.59 17.40 -0.09
CA PRO A 124 -10.29 17.73 1.15
C PRO A 124 -9.38 17.65 2.38
N ALA A 125 -8.21 17.04 2.28
CA ALA A 125 -7.17 17.03 3.30
C ALA A 125 -6.10 18.13 3.10
N ALA A 126 -6.19 18.99 2.08
CA ALA A 126 -5.26 20.12 1.98
C ALA A 126 -5.46 21.14 3.11
N LEU A 127 -4.35 21.75 3.56
CA LEU A 127 -4.34 22.78 4.59
C LEU A 127 -4.34 24.19 3.95
N PRO A 128 -5.24 25.09 4.39
CA PRO A 128 -5.29 26.50 3.93
C PRO A 128 -3.97 27.24 4.11
N ALA A 129 -3.46 27.86 3.04
CA ALA A 129 -2.25 28.70 3.06
C ALA A 129 -1.01 28.05 3.70
N GLU A 130 -0.96 26.72 3.70
CA GLU A 130 0.11 25.94 4.34
C GLU A 130 1.45 26.11 3.62
N ARG A 131 2.54 25.99 4.38
CA ARG A 131 3.90 26.20 3.89
C ARG A 131 4.56 24.88 3.51
N TYR A 132 5.16 24.86 2.33
CA TYR A 132 5.86 23.71 1.78
C TYR A 132 7.25 24.11 1.31
N VAL A 133 8.15 23.15 1.35
CA VAL A 133 9.49 23.24 0.76
C VAL A 133 9.53 22.31 -0.45
N VAL A 134 9.88 22.89 -1.60
CA VAL A 134 10.07 22.20 -2.86
C VAL A 134 11.58 22.06 -3.09
N LEU A 135 12.07 20.84 -2.95
CA LEU A 135 13.46 20.49 -3.22
C LEU A 135 13.57 19.93 -4.64
N TYR A 136 14.60 20.28 -5.41
CA TYR A 136 14.76 19.80 -6.78
C TYR A 136 16.24 19.77 -7.20
N GLU A 137 16.50 19.10 -8.30
CA GLU A 137 17.81 19.11 -8.98
C GLU A 137 17.66 19.66 -10.39
N GLY A 138 18.76 20.14 -10.96
CA GLY A 138 18.80 20.67 -12.32
C GLY A 138 18.67 22.18 -12.39
N HIS A 139 18.87 22.71 -13.59
CA HIS A 139 18.80 24.13 -13.91
C HIS A 139 17.54 24.43 -14.71
N GLY A 140 16.88 25.54 -14.39
CA GLY A 140 15.66 25.98 -15.07
C GLY A 140 14.72 26.73 -14.14
N ALA A 141 13.68 27.33 -14.70
CA ALA A 141 12.67 28.03 -13.93
C ALA A 141 11.61 27.05 -13.42
N ILE A 142 11.47 26.96 -12.10
CA ILE A 142 10.35 26.31 -11.39
C ILE A 142 9.61 27.35 -10.55
N THR A 143 8.29 27.28 -10.47
CA THR A 143 7.48 28.19 -9.65
C THR A 143 6.21 27.53 -9.13
N ALA A 144 5.68 28.03 -8.02
CA ALA A 144 4.27 27.85 -7.67
C ALA A 144 3.41 28.79 -8.53
N ILE A 145 2.27 28.31 -9.03
CA ILE A 145 1.29 29.15 -9.74
C ILE A 145 0.38 29.84 -8.73
N ASP A 146 0.09 31.12 -8.95
CA ASP A 146 -0.93 31.85 -8.18
C ASP A 146 -2.33 31.34 -8.53
N VAL A 147 -2.78 30.38 -7.73
CA VAL A 147 -4.18 29.95 -7.64
C VAL A 147 -4.62 30.21 -6.21
N ASP A 148 -5.62 31.08 -6.06
CA ASP A 148 -6.19 31.45 -4.77
C ASP A 148 -5.13 31.99 -3.77
N GLY A 149 -4.10 32.70 -4.26
CA GLY A 149 -3.06 33.33 -3.45
C GLY A 149 -1.82 32.47 -3.17
N ALA A 150 -1.68 31.31 -3.82
CA ALA A 150 -0.47 30.50 -3.75
C ALA A 150 0.74 31.29 -4.31
N ARG A 151 1.90 31.20 -3.66
CA ARG A 151 3.06 32.02 -4.05
C ARG A 151 4.38 31.44 -3.57
N VAL A 152 5.45 31.84 -4.25
CA VAL A 152 6.82 31.60 -3.79
C VAL A 152 7.19 32.63 -2.72
N LEU A 153 7.70 32.16 -1.58
CA LEU A 153 8.10 32.98 -0.44
C LEU A 153 9.58 33.32 -0.49
N SER A 154 10.41 32.32 -0.81
CA SER A 154 11.87 32.47 -0.97
C SER A 154 12.42 31.43 -1.94
N ARG A 155 13.62 31.70 -2.46
CA ARG A 155 14.34 30.82 -3.39
C ARG A 155 15.79 30.72 -2.94
N ILE A 156 16.28 29.50 -2.89
CA ILE A 156 17.68 29.13 -2.72
C ILE A 156 17.97 28.13 -3.85
N ASP A 157 19.23 27.99 -4.25
CA ASP A 157 19.58 27.01 -5.29
C ASP A 157 19.13 25.60 -4.88
N GLY A 158 18.36 24.92 -5.74
CA GLY A 158 17.75 23.62 -5.47
C GLY A 158 16.58 23.60 -4.48
N GLU A 159 16.12 24.75 -3.96
CA GLU A 159 15.08 24.82 -2.91
C GLU A 159 14.14 26.04 -3.06
N LEU A 160 12.83 25.81 -3.09
CA LEU A 160 11.79 26.86 -3.04
C LEU A 160 10.94 26.69 -1.79
N HIS A 161 10.77 27.77 -1.02
CA HIS A 161 9.70 27.83 -0.01
C HIS A 161 8.45 28.43 -0.64
N VAL A 162 7.32 27.76 -0.50
CA VAL A 162 6.05 28.16 -1.12
C VAL A 162 4.93 28.15 -0.09
N SER A 163 3.96 29.03 -0.29
CA SER A 163 2.66 28.99 0.38
C SER A 163 1.65 28.42 -0.60
N ALA A 164 0.86 27.44 -0.18
CA ALA A 164 -0.33 27.02 -0.90
C ALA A 164 -1.39 28.13 -0.94
N GLY A 165 -2.42 27.96 -1.76
CA GLY A 165 -3.54 28.90 -1.85
C GLY A 165 -4.41 28.88 -0.58
N ARG A 166 -5.34 29.83 -0.44
CA ARG A 166 -6.23 29.90 0.73
C ARG A 166 -7.11 28.66 0.88
N GLY A 167 -7.49 28.00 -0.23
CA GLY A 167 -8.17 26.70 -0.24
C GLY A 167 -7.22 25.48 -0.15
N GLY A 168 -5.92 25.68 0.03
CA GLY A 168 -4.90 24.62 0.14
C GLY A 168 -4.39 24.06 -1.20
N SER A 169 -4.84 24.61 -2.33
CA SER A 169 -4.35 24.17 -3.64
C SER A 169 -2.88 24.54 -3.84
N LEU A 170 -2.12 23.64 -4.46
CA LEU A 170 -0.71 23.82 -4.80
C LEU A 170 -0.39 23.20 -6.16
N TYR A 171 0.15 24.02 -7.04
CA TYR A 171 0.55 23.65 -8.39
C TYR A 171 1.97 24.11 -8.64
N LEU A 172 2.78 23.24 -9.24
CA LEU A 172 4.12 23.60 -9.69
C LEU A 172 4.17 23.67 -11.20
N ARG A 173 4.92 24.65 -11.70
CA ARG A 173 5.15 24.84 -13.13
C ARG A 173 6.63 24.97 -13.40
N ILE A 174 7.10 24.24 -14.41
CA ILE A 174 8.46 24.34 -14.91
C ILE A 174 8.46 24.89 -16.35
N ASP A 175 9.49 25.66 -16.69
CA ASP A 175 9.73 26.10 -18.06
C ASP A 175 10.23 24.93 -18.92
N ALA A 176 9.59 24.71 -20.07
CA ALA A 176 9.93 23.66 -21.02
C ALA A 176 10.90 24.11 -22.13
N ASN A 177 11.35 25.37 -22.10
CA ASN A 177 12.24 25.99 -23.09
C ASN A 177 13.65 26.26 -22.56
N GLY A 178 14.03 25.71 -21.40
CA GLY A 178 15.41 25.76 -20.92
C GLY A 178 16.41 25.16 -21.91
N ASP A 179 17.71 25.46 -21.75
CA ASP A 179 18.79 25.01 -22.64
C ASP A 179 18.97 23.49 -22.74
N GLY A 180 18.23 22.74 -21.92
CA GLY A 180 18.09 21.28 -21.98
C GLY A 180 19.31 20.50 -21.51
N ARG A 181 20.36 21.16 -21.01
CA ARG A 181 21.58 20.44 -20.62
C ARG A 181 21.44 19.72 -19.27
N ASP A 182 20.63 20.28 -18.38
CA ASP A 182 20.41 19.76 -17.04
C ASP A 182 18.98 20.06 -16.57
N PRO A 183 17.95 19.39 -17.12
CA PRO A 183 16.55 19.71 -16.84
C PRO A 183 16.17 19.47 -15.38
N ILE A 184 15.19 20.25 -14.92
CA ILE A 184 14.59 20.13 -13.59
C ILE A 184 14.05 18.70 -13.39
N ARG A 185 14.53 18.04 -12.34
CA ARG A 185 14.15 16.66 -11.98
C ARG A 185 14.21 16.48 -10.46
N ASN A 186 13.86 15.27 -10.01
CA ASN A 186 13.92 14.87 -8.61
C ASN A 186 13.26 15.93 -7.71
N ILE A 187 12.07 16.40 -8.10
CA ILE A 187 11.26 17.35 -7.32
C ILE A 187 10.67 16.59 -6.12
N ARG A 188 10.75 17.18 -4.92
CA ARG A 188 10.12 16.68 -3.70
C ARG A 188 9.38 17.84 -3.05
N VAL A 189 8.15 17.60 -2.61
CA VAL A 189 7.31 18.64 -2.00
C VAL A 189 6.92 18.20 -0.61
N VAL A 190 7.48 18.84 0.40
CA VAL A 190 7.35 18.43 1.81
C VAL A 190 6.77 19.58 2.62
N ARG A 191 5.84 19.30 3.55
CA ARG A 191 5.34 20.30 4.50
C ARG A 191 6.52 20.84 5.33
N GLU A 192 6.62 22.16 5.50
CA GLU A 192 7.85 22.79 6.03
C GLU A 192 8.24 22.27 7.42
N ASP A 193 7.26 21.98 8.28
CA ASP A 193 7.44 21.41 9.62
C ASP A 193 7.87 19.93 9.62
N TYR A 194 7.58 19.19 8.55
CA TYR A 194 8.01 17.79 8.36
C TYR A 194 9.33 17.65 7.59
N LEU A 195 9.93 18.75 7.13
CA LEU A 195 11.22 18.71 6.43
C LEU A 195 12.33 18.00 7.23
N PRO A 196 12.48 18.17 8.56
CA PRO A 196 13.49 17.44 9.32
C PRO A 196 13.25 15.93 9.33
N LEU A 197 11.99 15.49 9.47
CA LEU A 197 11.64 14.06 9.40
C LEU A 197 11.95 13.47 8.02
N TYR A 198 11.59 14.19 6.96
CA TYR A 198 11.89 13.79 5.59
C TYR A 198 13.40 13.69 5.35
N LYS A 199 14.20 14.65 5.85
CA LYS A 199 15.68 14.62 5.74
C LYS A 199 16.31 13.48 6.55
N ALA A 200 15.74 13.12 7.70
CA ALA A 200 16.08 11.90 8.45
C ALA A 200 15.60 10.61 7.74
N GLY A 201 14.90 10.75 6.61
CA GLY A 201 14.50 9.71 5.68
C GLY A 201 13.09 9.17 5.89
N LEU A 202 12.29 9.71 6.81
CA LEU A 202 10.92 9.22 6.99
C LEU A 202 10.13 9.34 5.68
N THR A 203 9.54 8.23 5.24
CA THR A 203 8.74 8.20 4.00
C THR A 203 7.29 8.61 4.23
N PHE A 204 6.70 8.15 5.34
CA PHE A 204 5.27 8.23 5.59
C PHE A 204 4.89 9.35 6.55
N ASP A 205 3.71 9.92 6.33
CA ASP A 205 3.14 10.93 7.22
C ASP A 205 2.86 10.32 8.62
N PRO A 206 3.34 10.94 9.72
CA PRO A 206 3.08 10.44 11.07
C PRO A 206 1.59 10.31 11.41
N GLU A 207 0.74 11.22 10.95
CA GLU A 207 -0.71 11.16 11.19
C GLU A 207 -1.33 9.96 10.46
N PHE A 208 -0.84 9.64 9.26
CA PHE A 208 -1.28 8.47 8.50
C PHE A 208 -0.89 7.17 9.24
N LEU A 209 0.36 7.07 9.70
CA LEU A 209 0.86 5.94 10.47
C LEU A 209 0.01 5.67 11.72
N GLU A 210 -0.40 6.73 12.44
CA GLU A 210 -1.26 6.61 13.62
C GLU A 210 -2.65 6.03 13.31
N ARG A 211 -3.17 6.22 12.09
CA ARG A 211 -4.48 5.64 11.68
C ARG A 211 -4.40 4.17 11.31
N ILE A 212 -3.24 3.71 10.84
CA ILE A 212 -3.12 2.35 10.30
C ILE A 212 -2.40 1.38 11.25
N LYS A 213 -1.60 1.87 12.19
CA LYS A 213 -0.86 1.01 13.14
C LYS A 213 -1.71 0.04 13.97
N PRO A 214 -3.01 0.29 14.27
CA PRO A 214 -3.81 -0.70 15.01
C PRO A 214 -4.14 -1.96 14.20
N PHE A 215 -4.01 -1.94 12.87
CA PHE A 215 -4.41 -3.04 12.01
C PHE A 215 -3.34 -4.14 11.93
N HIS A 216 -3.77 -5.39 11.92
CA HIS A 216 -2.90 -6.55 11.88
C HIS A 216 -2.28 -6.81 10.51
N ALA A 217 -3.00 -6.45 9.44
CA ALA A 217 -2.57 -6.67 8.08
C ALA A 217 -2.91 -5.46 7.21
N LEU A 218 -2.01 -5.16 6.27
CA LEU A 218 -2.19 -4.10 5.28
C LEU A 218 -2.15 -4.73 3.89
N ARG A 219 -3.27 -4.63 3.15
CA ARG A 219 -3.34 -5.08 1.76
C ARG A 219 -3.07 -3.92 0.82
N PHE A 220 -2.10 -4.13 -0.05
CA PHE A 220 -1.55 -3.10 -0.94
C PHE A 220 -2.20 -3.10 -2.33
N MET A 221 -3.46 -3.52 -2.48
CA MET A 221 -4.09 -3.72 -3.79
C MET A 221 -4.04 -2.46 -4.68
N ASP A 222 -4.54 -1.33 -4.17
CA ASP A 222 -4.51 -0.04 -4.88
C ASP A 222 -3.07 0.50 -4.98
N TRP A 223 -2.27 0.30 -3.94
CA TRP A 223 -0.87 0.72 -3.92
C TRP A 223 -0.03 -0.03 -4.96
N MET A 224 -0.37 -1.27 -5.31
CA MET A 224 0.29 -2.04 -6.37
C MET A 224 -0.42 -1.90 -7.72
N ASN A 225 -1.47 -1.08 -7.80
CA ASN A 225 -2.28 -0.81 -8.99
C ASN A 225 -2.77 -2.11 -9.67
N SER A 226 -3.32 -3.01 -8.86
CA SER A 226 -3.58 -4.41 -9.26
C SER A 226 -4.76 -4.60 -10.21
N ASN A 227 -5.56 -3.54 -10.41
CA ASN A 227 -6.69 -3.46 -11.35
C ASN A 227 -6.29 -2.88 -12.72
N ALA A 228 -4.99 -2.70 -12.97
CA ALA A 228 -4.45 -2.28 -14.26
C ALA A 228 -3.33 -3.22 -14.72
N LEU A 229 -3.12 -3.30 -16.04
CA LEU A 229 -1.96 -3.96 -16.63
C LEU A 229 -1.02 -2.92 -17.24
N PHE A 230 0.28 -3.19 -17.19
CA PHE A 230 1.30 -2.29 -17.69
C PHE A 230 2.22 -3.00 -18.68
N THR A 231 2.80 -2.24 -19.60
CA THR A 231 3.96 -2.67 -20.40
C THR A 231 5.27 -2.35 -19.66
N PRO A 232 6.42 -2.96 -20.02
CA PRO A 232 7.72 -2.67 -19.42
C PRO A 232 8.16 -1.20 -19.45
N ILE A 233 7.70 -0.41 -20.42
CA ILE A 233 8.12 1.00 -20.62
C ILE A 233 6.97 2.03 -20.67
N GLY A 234 5.72 1.62 -20.41
CA GLY A 234 4.55 2.48 -20.64
C GLY A 234 3.61 2.64 -19.45
N GLY A 235 2.55 3.42 -19.69
CA GLY A 235 1.38 3.58 -18.83
C GLY A 235 0.43 2.37 -18.89
N PRO A 236 -0.75 2.48 -18.26
CA PRO A 236 -1.70 1.38 -18.20
C PRO A 236 -2.23 1.00 -19.60
N LEU A 237 -2.41 -0.29 -19.82
CA LEU A 237 -3.03 -0.86 -21.02
C LEU A 237 -4.56 -0.72 -20.93
N THR A 238 -5.14 -0.14 -21.98
CA THR A 238 -6.58 0.13 -22.05
C THR A 238 -7.27 -0.54 -23.24
N ASP A 239 -6.52 -0.86 -24.29
CA ASP A 239 -7.00 -1.59 -25.46
C ASP A 239 -7.09 -3.10 -25.17
N GLU A 240 -8.21 -3.73 -25.55
CA GLU A 240 -8.46 -5.15 -25.25
C GLU A 240 -7.42 -6.07 -25.90
N ALA A 241 -7.05 -5.83 -27.17
CA ALA A 241 -6.07 -6.65 -27.87
C ALA A 241 -4.65 -6.47 -27.31
N ALA A 242 -4.34 -5.29 -26.75
CA ALA A 242 -3.11 -5.03 -26.02
C ALA A 242 -3.12 -5.73 -24.65
N ILE A 243 -4.25 -5.75 -23.94
CA ILE A 243 -4.42 -6.47 -22.67
C ILE A 243 -4.20 -7.97 -22.87
N GLU A 244 -4.85 -8.59 -23.86
CA GLU A 244 -4.71 -10.04 -24.12
C GLU A 244 -3.27 -10.45 -24.47
N ARG A 245 -2.52 -9.55 -25.10
CA ARG A 245 -1.11 -9.75 -25.51
C ARG A 245 -0.12 -9.06 -24.58
N ALA A 246 -0.55 -8.66 -23.38
CA ALA A 246 0.30 -7.92 -22.46
C ALA A 246 1.60 -8.72 -22.20
N PRO A 247 2.78 -8.11 -22.42
CA PRO A 247 4.05 -8.76 -22.13
C PRO A 247 4.16 -9.06 -20.64
N GLN A 248 5.03 -10.00 -20.28
CA GLN A 248 5.35 -10.20 -18.87
C GLN A 248 6.19 -9.03 -18.35
N LEU A 249 6.04 -8.74 -17.06
CA LEU A 249 6.88 -7.78 -16.34
C LEU A 249 7.99 -8.53 -15.61
N ASP A 250 9.23 -8.07 -15.75
CA ASP A 250 10.41 -8.58 -15.06
C ASP A 250 10.76 -7.72 -13.85
N TRP A 251 11.64 -8.19 -12.96
CA TRP A 251 12.00 -7.46 -11.72
C TRP A 251 12.56 -6.06 -11.98
N ALA A 252 13.18 -5.86 -13.14
CA ALA A 252 13.67 -4.57 -13.60
C ALA A 252 12.56 -3.55 -13.88
N ASP A 253 11.34 -4.00 -14.17
CA ASP A 253 10.18 -3.20 -14.58
C ASP A 253 9.32 -2.70 -13.40
N ARG A 254 9.65 -3.08 -12.17
CA ARG A 254 8.92 -2.67 -10.97
C ARG A 254 9.02 -1.13 -10.74
N PRO A 255 8.03 -0.51 -10.07
CA PRO A 255 8.17 0.86 -9.58
C PRO A 255 9.35 1.00 -8.61
N LYS A 256 9.98 2.18 -8.55
CA LYS A 256 11.15 2.48 -7.72
C LYS A 256 10.92 3.69 -6.84
N LEU A 257 11.69 3.82 -5.75
CA LEU A 257 11.66 5.01 -4.88
C LEU A 257 11.99 6.31 -5.65
N THR A 258 12.82 6.20 -6.70
CA THR A 258 13.22 7.29 -7.59
C THR A 258 12.10 7.76 -8.52
N SER A 259 11.08 6.93 -8.74
CA SER A 259 9.93 7.29 -9.58
C SER A 259 9.25 8.54 -9.02
N MET A 260 8.99 9.52 -9.89
CA MET A 260 8.40 10.82 -9.57
C MET A 260 7.10 10.67 -8.77
N ARG A 261 6.26 9.73 -9.18
CA ARG A 261 4.94 9.46 -8.60
C ARG A 261 4.68 7.97 -8.46
N TRP A 262 3.86 7.61 -7.48
CA TRP A 262 3.44 6.24 -7.15
C TRP A 262 1.92 6.04 -7.25
N GLY A 263 1.17 7.13 -7.44
CA GLY A 263 -0.29 7.13 -7.49
C GLY A 263 -0.88 6.99 -8.89
N ASP A 264 -2.00 7.68 -9.10
CA ASP A 264 -2.75 7.78 -10.36
C ASP A 264 -1.82 7.77 -11.58
N GLY A 265 -2.13 6.92 -12.57
CA GLY A 265 -1.40 6.75 -13.83
C GLY A 265 0.04 6.19 -13.74
N SER A 266 0.47 5.68 -12.58
CA SER A 266 1.78 5.01 -12.38
C SER A 266 1.64 3.50 -12.14
N ARG A 267 2.76 2.79 -11.98
CA ARG A 267 2.80 1.35 -11.64
C ARG A 267 2.61 1.06 -10.14
N GLY A 268 2.31 2.08 -9.34
CA GLY A 268 2.11 1.92 -7.91
C GLY A 268 3.34 2.24 -7.06
N VAL A 269 3.18 1.99 -5.77
CA VAL A 269 4.15 2.17 -4.69
C VAL A 269 5.23 1.07 -4.76
N PRO A 270 6.52 1.42 -4.66
CA PRO A 270 7.61 0.46 -4.67
C PRO A 270 7.57 -0.47 -3.44
N VAL A 271 8.04 -1.71 -3.62
CA VAL A 271 8.12 -2.71 -2.54
C VAL A 271 8.99 -2.24 -1.38
N GLU A 272 10.01 -1.43 -1.67
CA GLU A 272 10.86 -0.79 -0.69
C GLU A 272 10.04 0.02 0.33
N ALA A 273 9.06 0.80 -0.13
CA ALA A 273 8.19 1.61 0.72
C ALA A 273 7.12 0.75 1.42
N MET A 274 6.53 -0.23 0.73
CA MET A 274 5.52 -1.13 1.35
C MET A 274 6.12 -1.96 2.50
N VAL A 275 7.36 -2.45 2.34
CA VAL A 275 8.10 -3.16 3.40
C VAL A 275 8.48 -2.22 4.53
N GLU A 276 8.89 -0.97 4.24
CA GLU A 276 9.12 0.03 5.27
C GLU A 276 7.85 0.26 6.11
N LEU A 277 6.68 0.40 5.47
CA LEU A 277 5.41 0.59 6.16
C LEU A 277 5.11 -0.58 7.11
N ALA A 278 5.16 -1.81 6.60
CA ALA A 278 4.92 -3.02 7.38
C ALA A 278 5.89 -3.16 8.56
N ASN A 279 7.17 -2.85 8.36
CA ASN A 279 8.18 -2.91 9.41
C ASN A 279 7.89 -1.91 10.54
N ARG A 280 7.46 -0.68 10.18
CA ARG A 280 7.17 0.39 11.14
C ARG A 280 5.91 0.11 11.95
N THR A 281 4.85 -0.37 11.30
CA THR A 281 3.55 -0.62 11.94
C THR A 281 3.45 -2.00 12.60
N GLY A 282 4.34 -2.94 12.24
CA GLY A 282 4.21 -4.34 12.66
C GLY A 282 3.05 -5.08 12.00
N ALA A 283 2.45 -4.52 10.94
CA ALA A 283 1.38 -5.18 10.22
C ALA A 283 1.92 -6.21 9.20
N GLU A 284 1.26 -7.36 9.10
CA GLU A 284 1.53 -8.38 8.08
C GLU A 284 1.21 -7.81 6.68
N PRO A 285 2.20 -7.69 5.77
CA PRO A 285 1.92 -7.19 4.43
C PRO A 285 1.16 -8.22 3.60
N TRP A 286 0.14 -7.75 2.87
CA TRP A 286 -0.55 -8.51 1.83
C TRP A 286 -0.26 -7.88 0.46
N PHE A 287 0.55 -8.57 -0.33
CA PHE A 287 0.96 -8.14 -1.67
C PHE A 287 0.12 -8.79 -2.76
N THR A 288 -0.28 -7.99 -3.74
CA THR A 288 -1.05 -8.38 -4.92
C THR A 288 -0.16 -8.30 -6.15
N MET A 289 0.47 -9.42 -6.52
CA MET A 289 1.39 -9.47 -7.66
C MET A 289 0.68 -9.10 -8.97
N PRO A 290 1.30 -8.35 -9.90
CA PRO A 290 0.70 -8.11 -11.22
C PRO A 290 0.31 -9.42 -11.92
N VAL A 291 -0.84 -9.46 -12.59
CA VAL A 291 -1.32 -10.70 -13.25
C VAL A 291 -0.35 -11.20 -14.33
N ASN A 292 0.36 -10.27 -14.98
CA ASN A 292 1.37 -10.53 -15.99
C ASN A 292 2.81 -10.56 -15.42
N ALA A 293 3.01 -10.68 -14.10
CA ALA A 293 4.34 -10.82 -13.52
C ALA A 293 5.04 -12.09 -14.04
N SER A 294 6.29 -11.94 -14.50
CA SER A 294 7.16 -13.06 -14.83
C SER A 294 7.66 -13.76 -13.56
N ASP A 295 8.27 -14.93 -13.71
CA ASP A 295 8.91 -15.62 -12.59
C ASP A 295 10.12 -14.83 -12.05
N ASP A 296 10.78 -14.03 -12.89
CA ASP A 296 11.87 -13.14 -12.47
C ASP A 296 11.34 -12.04 -11.54
N TYR A 297 10.25 -11.36 -11.93
CA TYR A 297 9.60 -10.37 -11.08
C TYR A 297 9.22 -10.96 -9.72
N VAL A 298 8.54 -12.10 -9.72
CA VAL A 298 8.06 -12.76 -8.49
C VAL A 298 9.25 -13.16 -7.60
N ARG A 299 10.33 -13.71 -8.18
CA ARG A 299 11.52 -14.12 -7.43
C ARG A 299 12.29 -12.92 -6.86
N GLY A 300 12.44 -11.86 -7.65
CA GLY A 300 13.08 -10.61 -7.20
C GLY A 300 12.30 -9.96 -6.05
N PHE A 301 10.97 -9.91 -6.17
CA PHE A 301 10.09 -9.38 -5.13
C PHE A 301 10.18 -10.21 -3.85
N ALA A 302 10.04 -11.53 -3.96
CA ALA A 302 10.14 -12.44 -2.82
C ALA A 302 11.49 -12.34 -2.12
N SER A 303 12.60 -12.27 -2.87
CA SER A 303 13.95 -12.11 -2.33
C SER A 303 14.13 -10.78 -1.60
N TYR A 304 13.59 -9.69 -2.14
CA TYR A 304 13.63 -8.39 -1.48
C TYR A 304 12.88 -8.43 -0.15
N VAL A 305 11.65 -8.95 -0.14
CA VAL A 305 10.83 -9.04 1.07
C VAL A 305 11.46 -9.98 2.10
N HIS A 306 11.95 -11.15 1.70
CA HIS A 306 12.66 -12.05 2.62
C HIS A 306 13.84 -11.37 3.34
N THR A 307 14.57 -10.51 2.62
CA THR A 307 15.78 -9.83 3.14
C THR A 307 15.45 -8.63 4.02
N HIS A 308 14.39 -7.87 3.70
CA HIS A 308 14.14 -6.56 4.30
C HIS A 308 12.90 -6.51 5.20
N LEU A 309 11.98 -7.47 5.09
CA LEU A 309 10.85 -7.57 6.00
C LEU A 309 11.32 -8.18 7.32
N ARG A 310 10.84 -7.59 8.42
CA ARG A 310 11.05 -8.10 9.76
C ARG A 310 10.75 -9.61 9.86
N PRO A 311 11.63 -10.40 10.50
CA PRO A 311 11.56 -11.86 10.47
C PRO A 311 10.36 -12.44 11.24
N ASP A 312 9.76 -11.65 12.14
CA ASP A 312 8.59 -12.02 12.93
C ASP A 312 7.25 -11.77 12.21
N LEU A 313 7.25 -11.08 11.06
CA LEU A 313 6.03 -10.86 10.26
C LEU A 313 5.79 -12.00 9.27
N ARG A 314 4.52 -12.41 9.15
CA ARG A 314 4.03 -13.25 8.04
C ARG A 314 3.71 -12.38 6.83
N VAL A 315 3.61 -12.99 5.66
CA VAL A 315 3.30 -12.31 4.40
C VAL A 315 2.18 -13.03 3.67
N HIS A 316 1.21 -12.28 3.17
CA HIS A 316 0.12 -12.79 2.33
C HIS A 316 0.40 -12.45 0.86
N ILE A 317 0.28 -13.44 -0.02
CA ILE A 317 0.57 -13.29 -1.45
C ILE A 317 -0.67 -13.64 -2.25
N GLU A 318 -1.09 -12.72 -3.10
CA GLU A 318 -2.21 -12.88 -4.02
C GLU A 318 -1.73 -12.58 -5.45
N LEU A 319 -2.24 -13.32 -6.43
CA LEU A 319 -2.02 -13.00 -7.84
C LEU A 319 -3.14 -12.07 -8.33
N SER A 320 -2.81 -10.78 -8.45
CA SER A 320 -3.73 -9.70 -8.85
C SER A 320 -4.97 -9.60 -7.94
N ASN A 321 -5.93 -8.78 -8.33
CA ASN A 321 -7.20 -8.59 -7.63
C ASN A 321 -8.33 -9.19 -8.48
N GLU A 322 -9.27 -9.90 -7.86
CA GLU A 322 -10.51 -10.36 -8.50
C GLU A 322 -10.37 -10.83 -9.95
N VAL A 323 -9.47 -11.78 -10.22
CA VAL A 323 -9.23 -12.28 -11.61
C VAL A 323 -10.49 -12.90 -12.23
N TRP A 324 -11.48 -13.24 -11.42
CA TRP A 324 -12.81 -13.66 -11.84
C TRP A 324 -13.70 -12.54 -12.38
N ASN A 325 -13.39 -11.27 -12.09
CA ASN A 325 -14.24 -10.13 -12.37
C ASN A 325 -13.93 -9.50 -13.73
N TRP A 326 -14.85 -9.66 -14.68
CA TRP A 326 -14.70 -9.22 -16.08
C TRP A 326 -14.67 -7.71 -16.28
N ILE A 327 -15.02 -6.91 -15.27
CA ILE A 327 -14.82 -5.46 -15.34
C ILE A 327 -13.34 -5.11 -15.44
N PHE A 328 -12.48 -5.94 -14.86
CA PHE A 328 -11.05 -5.69 -14.81
C PHE A 328 -10.27 -6.36 -15.97
N PRO A 329 -9.18 -5.74 -16.43
CA PRO A 329 -8.40 -6.27 -17.55
C PRO A 329 -7.73 -7.61 -17.25
N GLN A 330 -7.43 -7.93 -15.98
CA GLN A 330 -6.81 -9.20 -15.59
C GLN A 330 -7.67 -10.43 -15.91
N ALA A 331 -9.00 -10.33 -15.90
CA ALA A 331 -9.87 -11.45 -16.28
C ALA A 331 -9.71 -11.81 -17.76
N ARG A 332 -9.63 -10.80 -18.63
CA ARG A 332 -9.36 -10.97 -20.07
C ARG A 332 -7.97 -11.56 -20.31
N TYR A 333 -6.95 -11.02 -19.63
CA TYR A 333 -5.59 -11.56 -19.70
C TYR A 333 -5.56 -13.03 -19.29
N ALA A 334 -6.17 -13.38 -18.14
CA ALA A 334 -6.23 -14.76 -17.67
C ALA A 334 -6.92 -15.69 -18.67
N ARG A 335 -8.01 -15.26 -19.31
CA ARG A 335 -8.68 -16.03 -20.37
C ARG A 335 -7.79 -16.24 -21.58
N ALA A 336 -7.08 -15.21 -22.05
CA ALA A 336 -6.16 -15.32 -23.18
C ALA A 336 -5.01 -16.30 -22.88
N ARG A 337 -4.46 -16.24 -21.66
CA ARG A 337 -3.42 -17.17 -21.22
C ARG A 337 -3.94 -18.60 -21.05
N ALA A 338 -5.14 -18.77 -20.51
CA ALA A 338 -5.79 -20.08 -20.43
C ALA A 338 -5.94 -20.73 -21.80
N ARG A 339 -6.37 -19.96 -22.81
CA ARG A 339 -6.50 -20.45 -24.18
C ARG A 339 -5.17 -20.92 -24.79
N ALA A 340 -4.10 -20.19 -24.49
CA ALA A 340 -2.77 -20.54 -24.95
C ALA A 340 -2.20 -21.79 -24.26
N VAL A 341 -2.50 -21.99 -22.96
CA VAL A 341 -1.93 -23.08 -22.16
C VAL A 341 -2.76 -24.37 -22.24
N PHE A 342 -4.10 -24.25 -22.21
CA PHE A 342 -5.02 -25.40 -22.12
C PHE A 342 -5.78 -25.66 -23.44
N GLY A 343 -5.57 -24.85 -24.47
CA GLY A 343 -6.29 -24.94 -25.75
C GLY A 343 -7.50 -24.00 -25.83
N PRO A 344 -8.21 -23.95 -26.97
CA PRO A 344 -9.23 -22.92 -27.27
C PRO A 344 -10.35 -22.73 -26.23
N ASP A 345 -10.68 -23.78 -25.49
CA ASP A 345 -11.73 -23.80 -24.47
C ASP A 345 -11.20 -23.55 -23.04
N GLY A 346 -9.91 -23.23 -22.90
CA GLY A 346 -9.25 -23.00 -21.61
C GLY A 346 -9.94 -21.94 -20.75
N ASP A 347 -10.10 -22.26 -19.46
CA ASP A 347 -10.78 -21.39 -18.50
C ASP A 347 -9.82 -20.43 -17.77
N GLY A 348 -10.19 -19.15 -17.69
CA GLY A 348 -9.37 -18.11 -17.07
C GLY A 348 -9.14 -18.33 -15.58
N LEU A 349 -10.14 -18.84 -14.85
CA LEU A 349 -10.02 -19.13 -13.42
C LEU A 349 -9.17 -20.36 -13.15
N GLU A 350 -9.21 -21.34 -14.05
CA GLU A 350 -8.30 -22.48 -13.98
C GLU A 350 -6.83 -22.04 -14.20
N TRP A 351 -6.60 -21.17 -15.18
CA TRP A 351 -5.27 -20.59 -15.39
C TRP A 351 -4.82 -19.75 -14.19
N TYR A 352 -5.73 -18.96 -13.62
CA TYR A 352 -5.48 -18.20 -12.39
C TYR A 352 -5.04 -19.13 -11.25
N GLY A 353 -5.79 -20.20 -10.99
CA GLY A 353 -5.46 -21.19 -9.95
C GLY A 353 -4.06 -21.79 -10.14
N MET A 354 -3.75 -22.22 -11.36
CA MET A 354 -2.42 -22.74 -11.72
C MET A 354 -1.34 -21.67 -11.50
N ARG A 355 -1.51 -20.47 -12.05
CA ARG A 355 -0.48 -19.43 -12.02
C ARG A 355 -0.25 -18.91 -10.60
N ALA A 356 -1.31 -18.73 -9.84
CA ALA A 356 -1.24 -18.31 -8.44
C ALA A 356 -0.53 -19.38 -7.58
N ALA A 357 -0.78 -20.68 -7.80
CA ALA A 357 -0.02 -21.75 -7.17
C ALA A 357 1.48 -21.67 -7.51
N GLN A 358 1.84 -21.46 -8.77
CA GLN A 358 3.25 -21.29 -9.20
C GLN A 358 3.92 -20.09 -8.51
N VAL A 359 3.21 -18.96 -8.40
CA VAL A 359 3.69 -17.78 -7.65
C VAL A 359 3.95 -18.16 -6.19
N GLY A 360 3.01 -18.84 -5.54
CA GLY A 360 3.18 -19.35 -4.18
C GLY A 360 4.41 -20.25 -4.02
N MET A 361 4.68 -21.13 -5.00
CA MET A 361 5.87 -21.99 -5.01
C MET A 361 7.17 -21.18 -5.09
N ILE A 362 7.22 -20.10 -5.89
CA ILE A 362 8.40 -19.23 -5.99
C ILE A 362 8.64 -18.51 -4.65
N TRP A 363 7.58 -17.97 -4.05
CA TRP A 363 7.67 -17.30 -2.76
C TRP A 363 8.12 -18.24 -1.64
N LYS A 364 7.50 -19.42 -1.52
CA LYS A 364 7.88 -20.41 -0.51
C LYS A 364 9.34 -20.86 -0.68
N ARG A 365 9.81 -21.07 -1.92
CA ARG A 365 11.23 -21.35 -2.19
C ARG A 365 12.16 -20.23 -1.75
N ALA A 366 11.81 -18.97 -2.01
CA ALA A 366 12.62 -17.82 -1.58
C ALA A 366 12.74 -17.70 -0.04
N PHE A 367 11.75 -18.21 0.69
CA PHE A 367 11.73 -18.25 2.16
C PHE A 367 12.25 -19.57 2.75
N GLY A 368 12.71 -20.52 1.92
CA GLY A 368 13.17 -21.83 2.37
C GLY A 368 12.05 -22.73 2.92
N GLU A 369 10.80 -22.48 2.51
CA GLU A 369 9.61 -23.23 2.94
C GLU A 369 9.23 -24.32 1.92
N ALA A 370 8.50 -25.34 2.38
CA ALA A 370 7.95 -26.36 1.51
C ALA A 370 6.89 -25.76 0.58
N GLU A 371 6.98 -26.04 -0.73
CA GLU A 371 6.08 -25.49 -1.75
C GLU A 371 4.61 -25.90 -1.56
N LYS A 372 4.36 -27.16 -1.17
CA LYS A 372 3.01 -27.66 -0.87
C LYS A 372 2.62 -27.29 0.54
N ARG A 373 1.33 -26.98 0.75
CA ARG A 373 0.78 -26.71 2.09
C ARG A 373 1.02 -27.92 2.99
N GLY A 374 1.68 -27.66 4.12
CA GLY A 374 1.86 -28.61 5.21
C GLY A 374 0.85 -28.41 6.35
N LEU A 375 0.97 -29.21 7.40
CA LEU A 375 0.15 -29.08 8.61
C LEU A 375 0.51 -27.84 9.45
N ARG A 376 1.75 -27.37 9.36
CA ARG A 376 2.24 -26.18 10.07
C ARG A 376 2.36 -25.03 9.08
N PRO A 377 1.75 -23.86 9.35
CA PRO A 377 1.90 -22.70 8.48
C PRO A 377 3.33 -22.16 8.54
N GLY A 378 3.86 -21.79 7.38
CA GLY A 378 5.08 -20.99 7.28
C GLY A 378 4.80 -19.48 7.39
N ARG A 379 5.81 -18.67 7.09
CA ARG A 379 5.69 -17.22 6.99
C ARG A 379 4.94 -16.79 5.73
N VAL A 380 5.04 -17.55 4.64
CA VAL A 380 4.36 -17.24 3.37
C VAL A 380 2.98 -17.90 3.32
N ALA A 381 1.93 -17.08 3.27
CA ALA A 381 0.56 -17.51 3.01
C ALA A 381 0.15 -17.17 1.57
N MET A 382 -0.01 -18.18 0.72
CA MET A 382 -0.55 -17.99 -0.62
C MET A 382 -2.09 -17.93 -0.56
N VAL A 383 -2.67 -16.89 -1.16
CA VAL A 383 -4.10 -16.59 -1.09
C VAL A 383 -4.80 -16.90 -2.41
N PHE A 384 -5.90 -17.65 -2.34
CA PHE A 384 -6.83 -17.84 -3.45
C PHE A 384 -8.04 -16.93 -3.28
N GLY A 385 -8.26 -15.99 -4.20
CA GLY A 385 -9.41 -15.10 -4.21
C GLY A 385 -10.55 -15.62 -5.09
N THR A 386 -11.79 -15.50 -4.62
CA THR A 386 -13.00 -15.88 -5.38
C THR A 386 -14.19 -15.00 -5.04
N GLN A 387 -15.17 -14.97 -5.93
CA GLN A 387 -16.39 -14.17 -5.77
C GLN A 387 -17.25 -14.68 -4.61
N PHE A 388 -17.82 -13.73 -3.85
CA PHE A 388 -18.69 -14.02 -2.71
C PHE A 388 -20.11 -14.47 -3.10
N GLY A 389 -20.70 -13.87 -4.13
CA GLY A 389 -22.06 -14.19 -4.57
C GLY A 389 -22.19 -15.47 -5.38
N TRP A 390 -21.12 -15.93 -6.05
CA TRP A 390 -21.16 -17.06 -6.98
C TRP A 390 -20.67 -18.36 -6.34
N ARG A 391 -21.62 -19.18 -5.89
CA ARG A 391 -21.33 -20.51 -5.33
C ARG A 391 -20.77 -21.46 -6.40
N GLY A 392 -19.61 -22.05 -6.12
CA GLY A 392 -19.01 -23.09 -6.95
C GLY A 392 -17.93 -22.57 -7.89
N LEU A 393 -17.85 -21.25 -8.08
CA LEU A 393 -16.83 -20.60 -8.91
C LEU A 393 -15.41 -20.98 -8.49
N GLU A 394 -15.20 -21.13 -7.18
CA GLU A 394 -13.91 -21.49 -6.60
C GLU A 394 -13.38 -22.85 -7.07
N ALA A 395 -14.27 -23.77 -7.46
CA ALA A 395 -13.88 -25.14 -7.79
C ALA A 395 -12.99 -25.19 -9.02
N THR A 396 -13.27 -24.37 -10.04
CA THR A 396 -12.49 -24.32 -11.30
C THR A 396 -11.03 -23.96 -11.03
N GLY A 397 -10.79 -22.92 -10.22
CA GLY A 397 -9.45 -22.47 -9.88
C GLY A 397 -8.73 -23.35 -8.84
N LEU A 398 -9.45 -23.95 -7.89
CA LEU A 398 -8.83 -24.80 -6.87
C LEU A 398 -8.48 -26.19 -7.40
N GLU A 399 -9.32 -26.76 -8.27
CA GLU A 399 -9.15 -28.13 -8.75
C GLU A 399 -8.18 -28.26 -9.92
N THR A 400 -8.09 -27.24 -10.79
CA THR A 400 -7.21 -27.20 -11.97
C THR A 400 -7.17 -28.52 -12.74
N GLN A 401 -8.29 -28.86 -13.39
CA GLN A 401 -8.50 -30.12 -14.13
C GLN A 401 -7.46 -30.40 -15.23
N HIS A 402 -6.89 -29.37 -15.84
CA HIS A 402 -5.98 -29.40 -16.98
C HIS A 402 -4.53 -29.07 -16.62
N TRP A 403 -4.23 -28.60 -15.40
CA TRP A 403 -2.84 -28.37 -14.99
C TRP A 403 -2.09 -29.70 -14.82
N ARG A 404 -0.91 -29.80 -15.46
CA ARG A 404 -0.03 -30.98 -15.43
C ARG A 404 1.39 -30.62 -14.99
N ASP A 405 2.07 -31.54 -14.32
CA ASP A 405 3.51 -31.46 -14.05
C ASP A 405 4.35 -31.89 -15.28
N GLY A 406 5.68 -31.85 -15.15
CA GLY A 406 6.60 -32.24 -16.23
C GLY A 406 6.48 -33.71 -16.67
N ASP A 407 5.89 -34.57 -15.85
CA ASP A 407 5.65 -35.98 -16.14
C ASP A 407 4.20 -36.23 -16.64
N GLY A 408 3.43 -35.17 -16.86
CA GLY A 408 2.03 -35.27 -17.32
C GLY A 408 1.03 -35.68 -16.24
N ARG A 409 1.39 -35.62 -14.94
CA ARG A 409 0.44 -35.91 -13.85
C ARG A 409 -0.39 -34.67 -13.51
N ARG A 410 -1.67 -34.87 -13.19
CA ARG A 410 -2.54 -33.76 -12.77
C ARG A 410 -2.04 -33.14 -11.46
N MET A 411 -1.93 -31.82 -11.48
CA MET A 411 -1.66 -31.00 -10.31
C MET A 411 -2.93 -30.30 -9.86
N ARG A 412 -3.11 -30.14 -8.55
CA ARG A 412 -4.26 -29.45 -7.95
C ARG A 412 -3.79 -28.19 -7.24
N ALA A 413 -4.24 -27.02 -7.69
CA ALA A 413 -3.83 -25.74 -7.11
C ALA A 413 -4.20 -25.62 -5.62
N ALA A 414 -5.29 -26.24 -5.19
CA ALA A 414 -5.69 -26.32 -3.79
C ALA A 414 -4.62 -26.90 -2.85
N ASP A 415 -3.60 -27.61 -3.34
CA ASP A 415 -2.50 -28.16 -2.52
C ASP A 415 -1.39 -27.12 -2.23
N TYR A 416 -1.43 -25.95 -2.88
CA TYR A 416 -0.40 -24.91 -2.85
C TYR A 416 -0.86 -23.59 -2.23
N PHE A 417 -2.17 -23.43 -1.99
CA PHE A 417 -2.73 -22.29 -1.26
C PHE A 417 -2.67 -22.49 0.25
N ASP A 418 -2.74 -21.41 1.02
CA ASP A 418 -2.90 -21.46 2.48
C ASP A 418 -4.24 -20.86 2.92
N GLU A 419 -4.76 -19.93 2.10
CA GLU A 419 -5.91 -19.10 2.43
C GLU A 419 -6.92 -19.06 1.29
N TYR A 420 -8.19 -19.02 1.67
CA TYR A 420 -9.36 -18.89 0.82
C TYR A 420 -9.98 -17.53 1.12
N ALA A 421 -9.97 -16.62 0.16
CA ALA A 421 -10.36 -15.24 0.34
C ALA A 421 -11.63 -14.90 -0.46
N ILE A 422 -12.54 -14.17 0.19
CA ILE A 422 -13.80 -13.67 -0.38
C ILE A 422 -13.98 -12.18 -0.06
N THR A 423 -14.92 -11.51 -0.74
CA THR A 423 -15.43 -10.23 -0.22
C THR A 423 -16.38 -10.44 0.96
N GLY A 424 -16.73 -9.34 1.63
CA GLY A 424 -17.69 -9.28 2.72
C GLY A 424 -18.47 -7.97 2.75
N TYR A 425 -18.77 -7.40 1.57
CA TYR A 425 -19.55 -6.19 1.46
C TYR A 425 -21.01 -6.42 1.85
N TYR A 426 -21.61 -5.47 2.58
CA TYR A 426 -23.06 -5.41 2.73
C TYR A 426 -23.60 -4.27 1.86
N ASP A 427 -23.94 -4.62 0.63
CA ASP A 427 -24.31 -3.75 -0.48
C ASP A 427 -25.46 -4.35 -1.31
N GLY A 428 -25.71 -3.83 -2.51
CA GLY A 428 -26.68 -4.39 -3.44
C GLY A 428 -28.11 -3.99 -3.10
N THR A 429 -28.31 -3.00 -2.22
CA THR A 429 -29.63 -2.63 -1.71
C THR A 429 -30.07 -1.22 -2.10
N MET A 430 -29.12 -0.30 -2.27
CA MET A 430 -29.37 1.10 -2.63
C MET A 430 -28.50 1.57 -3.80
N ASN A 431 -27.62 0.72 -4.33
CA ASN A 431 -26.70 1.03 -5.42
C ASN A 431 -27.17 0.49 -6.79
N VAL A 432 -28.40 -0.03 -6.87
CA VAL A 432 -29.03 -0.52 -8.11
C VAL A 432 -30.18 0.38 -8.54
N ASP A 433 -30.39 0.51 -9.85
CA ASP A 433 -31.40 1.42 -10.42
C ASP A 433 -32.83 1.07 -9.97
N ASP A 434 -33.14 -0.23 -9.81
CA ASP A 434 -34.45 -0.70 -9.33
C ASP A 434 -34.79 -0.20 -7.91
N ALA A 435 -33.79 0.09 -7.09
CA ALA A 435 -33.98 0.58 -5.73
C ALA A 435 -34.28 2.09 -5.68
N VAL A 436 -34.00 2.84 -6.76
CA VAL A 436 -34.04 4.32 -6.74
C VAL A 436 -35.40 4.89 -6.31
N PRO A 437 -36.55 4.48 -6.90
CA PRO A 437 -37.86 5.02 -6.47
C PRO A 437 -38.19 4.69 -5.02
N VAL A 438 -37.76 3.52 -4.54
CA VAL A 438 -37.98 3.05 -3.17
C VAL A 438 -37.17 3.91 -2.19
N VAL A 439 -35.87 4.07 -2.43
CA VAL A 439 -34.98 4.89 -1.59
C VAL A 439 -35.44 6.35 -1.55
N GLN A 440 -35.81 6.93 -2.70
CA GLN A 440 -36.31 8.30 -2.76
C GLN A 440 -37.65 8.47 -2.01
N SER A 441 -38.47 7.43 -1.95
CA SER A 441 -39.71 7.47 -1.17
C SER A 441 -39.46 7.60 0.34
N TRP A 442 -38.32 7.10 0.84
CA TRP A 442 -37.95 7.14 2.24
C TRP A 442 -37.55 8.54 2.70
N TRP A 443 -37.10 9.42 1.80
CA TRP A 443 -36.68 10.79 2.16
C TRP A 443 -37.81 11.65 2.74
N LYS A 444 -39.07 11.19 2.62
CA LYS A 444 -40.26 11.81 3.23
C LYS A 444 -40.46 11.43 4.69
N ASP A 445 -39.76 10.41 5.19
CA ASP A 445 -39.83 10.01 6.60
C ASP A 445 -39.22 11.09 7.49
N GLY A 446 -39.66 11.16 8.76
CA GLY A 446 -39.26 12.21 9.69
C GLY A 446 -37.76 12.26 10.02
N ASP A 447 -37.03 11.16 9.82
CA ASP A 447 -35.58 11.09 9.98
C ASP A 447 -34.82 11.24 8.64
N GLY A 448 -35.52 11.41 7.51
CA GLY A 448 -34.95 11.42 6.17
C GLY A 448 -34.77 10.04 5.54
N GLY A 449 -35.33 8.98 6.14
CA GLY A 449 -35.33 7.62 5.60
C GLY A 449 -34.18 6.73 6.05
N TYR A 450 -33.34 7.21 6.97
CA TYR A 450 -32.15 6.48 7.41
C TYR A 450 -32.50 5.21 8.20
N ALA A 451 -33.54 5.23 9.04
CA ALA A 451 -33.97 4.05 9.79
C ALA A 451 -34.34 2.88 8.87
N ARG A 452 -35.01 3.16 7.74
CA ARG A 452 -35.32 2.14 6.72
C ARG A 452 -34.06 1.63 6.03
N ALA A 453 -33.17 2.53 5.64
CA ALA A 453 -31.90 2.14 5.03
C ALA A 453 -31.07 1.25 5.96
N ILE A 454 -30.95 1.60 7.24
CA ILE A 454 -30.28 0.77 8.26
C ILE A 454 -30.95 -0.60 8.40
N ALA A 455 -32.28 -0.67 8.42
CA ALA A 455 -33.01 -1.94 8.52
C ALA A 455 -32.76 -2.84 7.30
N VAL A 456 -32.71 -2.26 6.09
CA VAL A 456 -32.40 -2.99 4.86
C VAL A 456 -30.96 -3.53 4.88
N LEU A 457 -29.99 -2.72 5.28
CA LEU A 457 -28.58 -3.15 5.43
C LEU A 457 -28.43 -4.27 6.48
N ASN A 458 -29.12 -4.15 7.61
CA ASN A 458 -29.11 -5.19 8.64
C ASN A 458 -29.67 -6.52 8.10
N LYS A 459 -30.77 -6.45 7.34
CA LYS A 459 -31.36 -7.62 6.67
C LYS A 459 -30.43 -8.22 5.61
N ARG A 460 -29.69 -7.37 4.86
CA ARG A 460 -28.67 -7.83 3.92
C ARG A 460 -27.61 -8.66 4.63
N ILE A 461 -27.12 -8.19 5.78
CA ILE A 461 -26.14 -8.93 6.59
C ILE A 461 -26.70 -10.28 7.06
N SER A 462 -27.91 -10.29 7.64
CA SER A 462 -28.49 -11.51 8.21
C SER A 462 -28.89 -12.56 7.17
N ASP A 463 -29.47 -12.11 6.06
CA ASP A 463 -30.15 -13.01 5.13
C ASP A 463 -29.27 -13.40 3.94
N PHE A 464 -28.22 -12.63 3.66
CA PHE A 464 -27.32 -12.88 2.53
C PHE A 464 -25.89 -13.14 2.98
N ASN A 465 -25.27 -12.20 3.71
CA ASN A 465 -23.85 -12.32 4.07
C ASN A 465 -23.60 -13.51 4.99
N ALA A 466 -24.36 -13.64 6.08
CA ALA A 466 -24.15 -14.73 7.05
C ALA A 466 -24.29 -16.13 6.42
N PRO A 467 -25.33 -16.44 5.61
CA PRO A 467 -25.41 -17.72 4.89
C PRO A 467 -24.28 -17.96 3.89
N LEU A 468 -23.79 -16.91 3.19
CA LEU A 468 -22.68 -17.07 2.25
C LEU A 468 -21.34 -17.25 2.97
N TYR A 469 -21.11 -16.59 4.09
CA TYR A 469 -19.96 -16.88 4.95
C TYR A 469 -19.95 -18.35 5.37
N GLN A 470 -21.11 -18.92 5.74
CA GLN A 470 -21.21 -20.35 6.08
C GLN A 470 -20.87 -21.25 4.89
N TYR A 471 -21.37 -20.94 3.69
CA TYR A 471 -21.04 -21.65 2.47
C TYR A 471 -19.52 -21.66 2.22
N HIS A 472 -18.90 -20.47 2.20
CA HIS A 472 -17.47 -20.34 1.93
C HIS A 472 -16.59 -20.93 3.03
N ALA A 473 -16.99 -20.85 4.29
CA ALA A 473 -16.33 -21.57 5.38
C ALA A 473 -16.35 -23.09 5.15
N GLY A 474 -17.44 -23.63 4.61
CA GLY A 474 -17.54 -25.04 4.21
C GLY A 474 -16.56 -25.39 3.09
N ARG A 475 -16.44 -24.53 2.07
CA ARG A 475 -15.51 -24.72 0.95
C ARG A 475 -14.05 -24.62 1.39
N ALA A 476 -13.71 -23.61 2.18
CA ALA A 476 -12.38 -23.46 2.77
C ALA A 476 -12.00 -24.70 3.59
N ARG A 477 -12.90 -25.19 4.46
CA ARG A 477 -12.68 -26.41 5.25
C ARG A 477 -12.51 -27.68 4.39
N ALA A 478 -13.31 -27.83 3.35
CA ALA A 478 -13.20 -28.98 2.42
C ALA A 478 -11.82 -29.06 1.74
N HIS A 479 -11.17 -27.90 1.54
CA HIS A 479 -9.84 -27.79 0.97
C HIS A 479 -8.73 -27.63 2.03
N GLY A 480 -9.06 -27.59 3.33
CA GLY A 480 -8.08 -27.35 4.40
C GLY A 480 -7.40 -25.97 4.31
N LEU A 481 -8.12 -24.96 3.82
CA LEU A 481 -7.68 -23.57 3.70
C LEU A 481 -8.27 -22.73 4.84
N ARG A 482 -7.54 -21.68 5.26
CA ARG A 482 -8.09 -20.70 6.21
C ARG A 482 -9.01 -19.71 5.48
N LEU A 483 -10.18 -19.45 6.04
CA LEU A 483 -11.09 -18.45 5.49
C LEU A 483 -10.66 -17.05 5.91
N VAL A 484 -10.40 -16.18 4.93
CA VAL A 484 -10.10 -14.76 5.12
C VAL A 484 -11.03 -13.93 4.23
N SER A 485 -11.18 -12.63 4.50
CA SER A 485 -11.73 -11.70 3.51
C SER A 485 -10.61 -10.87 2.89
N TYR A 486 -10.71 -10.52 1.62
CA TYR A 486 -9.75 -9.59 0.98
C TYR A 486 -10.28 -8.14 0.99
N GLU A 487 -11.60 -7.96 0.97
CA GLU A 487 -12.29 -6.67 1.03
C GLU A 487 -13.66 -6.81 1.69
N SER A 488 -14.07 -5.86 2.54
CA SER A 488 -15.33 -5.95 3.29
C SER A 488 -15.77 -4.59 3.84
N GLY A 489 -17.04 -4.49 4.23
CA GLY A 489 -17.62 -3.30 4.87
C GLY A 489 -18.81 -2.75 4.10
N PHE A 490 -19.12 -1.48 4.32
CA PHE A 490 -20.16 -0.78 3.56
C PHE A 490 -19.76 -0.58 2.10
N GLY A 491 -20.61 -1.02 1.17
CA GLY A 491 -20.33 -0.99 -0.28
C GLY A 491 -21.34 -0.22 -1.13
N GLU A 492 -22.26 0.56 -0.52
CA GLU A 492 -23.25 1.31 -1.30
C GLU A 492 -22.63 2.56 -1.97
N TYR A 493 -22.91 2.69 -3.26
CA TYR A 493 -22.57 3.84 -4.10
C TYR A 493 -23.82 4.40 -4.77
N THR A 494 -23.73 5.60 -5.34
CA THR A 494 -24.88 6.18 -6.03
C THR A 494 -25.12 5.38 -7.31
N PRO A 495 -26.33 4.85 -7.58
CA PRO A 495 -26.61 4.11 -8.82
C PRO A 495 -26.16 4.90 -10.04
N ILE A 496 -25.69 4.22 -11.10
CA ILE A 496 -25.11 4.86 -12.27
C ILE A 496 -26.08 5.87 -12.90
N SER A 497 -27.37 5.52 -12.98
CA SER A 497 -28.42 6.43 -13.47
C SER A 497 -28.59 7.69 -12.63
N GLN A 498 -28.15 7.67 -11.37
CA GLN A 498 -28.28 8.73 -10.37
C GLN A 498 -26.98 9.50 -10.13
N HIS A 499 -25.90 9.28 -10.89
CA HIS A 499 -24.63 10.00 -10.70
C HIS A 499 -24.68 11.53 -10.84
N ALA A 500 -25.77 12.08 -11.40
CA ALA A 500 -26.04 13.51 -11.45
C ALA A 500 -27.00 13.99 -10.33
N ASN A 501 -27.57 13.07 -9.56
CA ASN A 501 -28.50 13.33 -8.47
C ASN A 501 -27.73 13.52 -7.15
N GLN A 502 -27.24 14.75 -6.92
CA GLN A 502 -26.49 15.11 -5.71
C GLN A 502 -27.22 14.74 -4.40
N PRO A 503 -28.56 14.96 -4.26
CA PRO A 503 -29.30 14.49 -3.09
C PRO A 503 -29.14 12.99 -2.78
N TYR A 504 -29.03 12.14 -3.80
CA TYR A 504 -28.83 10.70 -3.60
C TYR A 504 -27.43 10.39 -3.07
N THR A 505 -26.40 11.01 -3.66
CA THR A 505 -25.02 10.90 -3.16
C THR A 505 -24.91 11.41 -1.72
N ASP A 506 -25.54 12.54 -1.42
CA ASP A 506 -25.56 13.12 -0.07
C ASP A 506 -26.29 12.22 0.93
N PHE A 507 -27.37 11.55 0.51
CA PHE A 507 -28.09 10.58 1.35
C PHE A 507 -27.17 9.43 1.76
N LEU A 508 -26.47 8.79 0.82
CA LEU A 508 -25.55 7.69 1.13
C LEU A 508 -24.35 8.14 1.98
N ALA A 509 -23.78 9.32 1.68
CA ALA A 509 -22.68 9.87 2.47
C ALA A 509 -23.10 10.19 3.92
N LYS A 510 -24.33 10.70 4.13
CA LYS A 510 -24.88 10.94 5.47
C LYS A 510 -25.26 9.64 6.18
N LEU A 511 -25.74 8.64 5.44
CA LEU A 511 -26.13 7.34 5.98
C LEU A 511 -24.95 6.66 6.70
N GLN A 512 -23.75 6.63 6.13
CA GLN A 512 -22.60 5.99 6.79
C GLN A 512 -22.09 6.71 8.05
N ARG A 513 -22.46 7.99 8.25
CA ARG A 513 -22.10 8.78 9.43
C ARG A 513 -23.05 8.54 10.61
N ARG A 514 -24.10 7.75 10.40
CA ARG A 514 -25.10 7.42 11.41
C ARG A 514 -24.48 6.52 12.50
N PRO A 515 -24.72 6.76 13.80
CA PRO A 515 -24.13 5.95 14.87
C PRO A 515 -24.49 4.45 14.79
N GLU A 516 -25.63 4.12 14.18
CA GLU A 516 -26.11 2.76 13.90
C GLU A 516 -25.13 1.93 13.05
N PHE A 517 -24.26 2.57 12.25
CA PHE A 517 -23.22 1.88 11.48
C PHE A 517 -22.23 1.11 12.35
N LYS A 518 -22.01 1.55 13.60
CA LYS A 518 -21.19 0.78 14.53
C LYS A 518 -21.76 -0.62 14.74
N THR A 519 -23.08 -0.74 14.86
CA THR A 519 -23.78 -2.02 15.02
C THR A 519 -23.77 -2.83 13.72
N LEU A 520 -23.99 -2.20 12.56
CA LEU A 520 -23.96 -2.89 11.27
C LEU A 520 -22.59 -3.50 10.96
N GLU A 521 -21.52 -2.71 11.09
CA GLU A 521 -20.16 -3.20 10.92
C GLU A 521 -19.90 -4.38 11.88
N THR A 522 -20.29 -4.21 13.16
CA THR A 522 -20.16 -5.26 14.18
C THR A 522 -20.90 -6.54 13.81
N ALA A 523 -22.12 -6.44 13.31
CA ALA A 523 -22.90 -7.60 12.90
C ALA A 523 -22.23 -8.35 11.73
N ASN A 524 -21.72 -7.63 10.73
CA ASN A 524 -21.11 -8.22 9.54
C ASN A 524 -19.84 -9.02 9.89
N TYR A 525 -18.86 -8.40 10.56
CA TYR A 525 -17.63 -9.12 10.90
C TYR A 525 -17.85 -10.15 12.02
N SER A 526 -18.87 -10.01 12.88
CA SER A 526 -19.24 -11.06 13.84
C SER A 526 -19.81 -12.29 13.14
N ALA A 527 -20.63 -12.12 12.10
CA ALA A 527 -21.13 -13.23 11.30
C ALA A 527 -19.98 -13.98 10.60
N PHE A 528 -18.98 -13.27 10.09
CA PHE A 528 -17.78 -13.86 9.51
C PHE A 528 -16.92 -14.59 10.56
N ALA A 529 -16.72 -14.00 11.75
CA ALA A 529 -15.99 -14.63 12.84
C ALA A 529 -16.68 -15.92 13.33
N GLN A 530 -18.01 -15.94 13.41
CA GLN A 530 -18.79 -17.09 13.88
C GLN A 530 -18.63 -18.34 13.01
N VAL A 531 -18.34 -18.19 11.72
CA VAL A 531 -18.11 -19.32 10.80
C VAL A 531 -16.64 -19.77 10.77
N GLY A 532 -15.77 -19.16 11.57
CA GLY A 532 -14.35 -19.48 11.67
C GLY A 532 -13.44 -18.65 10.76
N GLY A 533 -13.88 -17.46 10.32
CA GLY A 533 -13.02 -16.51 9.62
C GLY A 533 -11.81 -16.08 10.47
N SER A 534 -10.62 -16.06 9.89
CA SER A 534 -9.37 -15.81 10.64
C SER A 534 -8.81 -14.39 10.48
N LEU A 535 -9.05 -13.74 9.33
CA LEU A 535 -8.63 -12.38 9.03
C LEU A 535 -9.74 -11.69 8.25
N PHE A 536 -10.21 -10.55 8.75
CA PHE A 536 -11.22 -9.71 8.10
C PHE A 536 -10.57 -8.42 7.60
N MET A 537 -10.57 -8.21 6.29
CA MET A 537 -10.02 -7.03 5.65
C MET A 537 -11.13 -6.01 5.39
N ASN A 538 -11.08 -4.89 6.11
CA ASN A 538 -11.85 -3.70 5.73
C ASN A 538 -11.37 -3.20 4.36
N PHE A 539 -12.28 -2.66 3.54
CA PHE A 539 -11.90 -2.12 2.24
C PHE A 539 -10.99 -0.91 2.37
N GLY A 540 -11.49 0.31 2.58
CA GLY A 540 -10.66 1.53 2.64
C GLY A 540 -10.51 2.08 4.05
N ILE A 541 -9.39 2.73 4.35
CA ILE A 541 -9.17 3.35 5.67
C ILE A 541 -9.43 4.84 5.65
N ILE A 542 -8.96 5.58 4.65
CA ILE A 542 -9.11 7.03 4.54
C ILE A 542 -9.45 7.41 3.10
N GLY A 543 -10.70 7.81 2.86
CA GLY A 543 -11.18 8.16 1.53
C GLY A 543 -12.49 8.95 1.60
N THR A 544 -12.54 10.08 0.89
CA THR A 544 -13.72 10.96 0.91
C THR A 544 -14.89 10.36 0.11
N PRO A 545 -16.10 10.35 0.69
CA PRO A 545 -17.32 9.95 0.00
C PRO A 545 -17.52 10.62 -1.35
N SER A 546 -17.99 9.85 -2.33
CA SER A 546 -18.41 10.39 -3.60
C SER A 546 -19.56 9.59 -4.19
N LYS A 547 -20.08 10.03 -5.33
CA LYS A 547 -21.08 9.26 -6.08
C LYS A 547 -20.60 7.85 -6.45
N TRP A 548 -19.29 7.66 -6.57
CA TRP A 548 -18.66 6.39 -6.89
C TRP A 548 -18.50 5.46 -5.68
N GLY A 549 -18.88 5.92 -4.48
CA GLY A 549 -19.01 5.08 -3.29
C GLY A 549 -18.48 5.71 -2.00
N ASN A 550 -18.80 5.02 -0.91
CA ASN A 550 -18.54 5.40 0.48
C ASN A 550 -17.68 4.33 1.14
N TRP A 551 -16.49 4.17 0.59
CA TRP A 551 -15.69 2.96 0.75
C TRP A 551 -14.93 2.89 2.08
N SER A 552 -14.46 4.05 2.55
CA SER A 552 -13.42 4.11 3.59
C SER A 552 -13.98 4.43 4.98
N ALA A 553 -13.32 3.91 6.01
CA ALA A 553 -13.77 4.08 7.40
C ALA A 553 -13.62 5.53 7.91
N LEU A 554 -12.64 6.27 7.41
CA LEU A 554 -12.43 7.70 7.66
C LEU A 554 -12.51 8.46 6.33
N GLU A 555 -12.91 9.73 6.37
CA GLU A 555 -13.09 10.53 5.15
C GLU A 555 -11.83 11.36 4.81
N THR A 556 -11.01 11.70 5.81
CA THR A 556 -9.74 12.43 5.66
C THR A 556 -8.74 11.99 6.74
N ILE A 557 -7.44 12.17 6.50
CA ILE A 557 -6.35 11.85 7.45
C ILE A 557 -6.55 12.53 8.82
N ARG A 558 -7.16 13.72 8.82
CA ARG A 558 -7.44 14.51 10.04
C ARG A 558 -8.58 13.97 10.89
N GLN A 559 -9.40 13.06 10.36
CA GLN A 559 -10.48 12.46 11.13
C GLN A 559 -9.90 11.44 12.12
N THR A 560 -10.22 11.60 13.40
CA THR A 560 -9.74 10.72 14.48
C THR A 560 -10.73 9.61 14.84
N GLY A 561 -11.96 9.69 14.35
CA GLY A 561 -13.00 8.69 14.60
C GLY A 561 -14.21 8.83 13.67
N SER A 562 -14.93 7.73 13.50
CA SER A 562 -16.20 7.61 12.76
C SER A 562 -16.95 6.38 13.29
N PRO A 563 -18.27 6.23 13.08
CA PRO A 563 -18.97 5.03 13.51
C PRO A 563 -18.36 3.73 12.97
N ARG A 564 -17.85 3.73 11.74
CA ARG A 564 -17.20 2.59 11.10
C ARG A 564 -15.81 2.32 11.67
N TYR A 565 -14.98 3.36 11.77
CA TYR A 565 -13.64 3.26 12.36
C TYR A 565 -13.69 2.85 13.83
N ASP A 566 -14.63 3.42 14.60
CA ASP A 566 -14.82 3.10 16.01
C ASP A 566 -15.28 1.66 16.23
N ALA A 567 -16.02 1.07 15.27
CA ALA A 567 -16.35 -0.35 15.28
C ALA A 567 -15.11 -1.22 15.13
N LEU A 568 -14.26 -0.93 14.13
CA LEU A 568 -12.98 -1.63 13.90
C LEU A 568 -12.07 -1.52 15.13
N MET A 569 -11.89 -0.32 15.66
CA MET A 569 -11.05 -0.08 16.85
C MET A 569 -11.61 -0.77 18.09
N THR A 570 -12.95 -0.85 18.23
CA THR A 570 -13.57 -1.58 19.35
C THR A 570 -13.29 -3.08 19.25
N TRP A 571 -13.32 -3.66 18.05
CA TRP A 571 -12.98 -5.06 17.85
C TRP A 571 -11.50 -5.33 18.14
N LEU A 572 -10.59 -4.55 17.56
CA LEU A 572 -9.14 -4.68 17.75
C LEU A 572 -8.73 -4.60 19.22
N ARG A 573 -9.35 -3.71 20.01
CA ARG A 573 -9.11 -3.65 21.46
C ARG A 573 -9.63 -4.85 22.25
N ARG A 574 -10.73 -5.46 21.80
CA ARG A 574 -11.33 -6.64 22.45
C ARG A 574 -10.64 -7.95 22.06
N HIS A 575 -9.98 -7.94 20.91
CA HIS A 575 -9.25 -9.08 20.37
C HIS A 575 -7.83 -8.64 20.02
N PRO A 576 -7.01 -8.27 21.02
CA PRO A 576 -5.63 -7.89 20.77
C PRO A 576 -4.87 -9.05 20.13
N PRO A 577 -3.77 -8.76 19.42
CA PRO A 577 -2.91 -9.80 18.87
C PRO A 577 -2.52 -10.83 19.96
N SER A 578 -2.74 -12.12 19.70
CA SER A 578 -2.45 -13.21 20.63
C SER A 578 -0.96 -13.60 20.60
N PRO A 579 -0.35 -14.02 21.73
CA PRO A 579 1.00 -14.60 21.78
C PRO A 579 1.20 -15.82 20.87
N GLU A 580 0.13 -16.51 20.46
CA GLU A 580 0.17 -17.57 19.44
C GLU A 580 0.64 -17.07 18.05
N ARG A 581 0.74 -15.75 17.86
CA ARG A 581 1.16 -15.09 16.63
C ARG A 581 2.55 -14.46 16.70
N GLY A 582 3.20 -14.45 17.87
CA GLY A 582 4.55 -13.89 18.05
C GLY A 582 4.75 -13.26 19.44
N PRO A 583 6.00 -12.94 19.82
CA PRO A 583 6.30 -12.25 21.08
C PRO A 583 5.71 -10.83 21.09
N ALA A 584 5.38 -10.29 22.28
CA ALA A 584 4.78 -8.96 22.45
C ALA A 584 5.57 -7.81 21.78
N ILE A 585 6.87 -7.99 21.55
CA ILE A 585 7.75 -7.05 20.84
C ILE A 585 7.37 -6.89 19.35
N ALA A 586 6.66 -7.86 18.76
CA ALA A 586 6.20 -7.81 17.38
C ALA A 586 5.21 -6.65 17.14
N TYR A 587 4.54 -6.20 18.22
CA TYR A 587 3.46 -5.23 18.22
C TYR A 587 3.81 -3.90 18.90
N ALA A 588 5.08 -3.66 19.22
CA ALA A 588 5.51 -2.33 19.63
C ALA A 588 5.52 -1.40 18.41
N ASP A 589 5.23 -0.10 18.59
CA ASP A 589 5.27 0.85 17.47
C ASP A 589 6.68 1.41 17.30
N ALA A 590 7.09 1.67 16.05
CA ALA A 590 8.22 2.55 15.80
C ALA A 590 7.92 3.96 16.33
N ARG A 591 8.88 4.57 17.03
CA ARG A 591 8.73 5.92 17.55
C ARG A 591 9.15 6.96 16.51
N ILE A 592 8.35 7.99 16.33
CA ILE A 592 8.69 9.18 15.57
C ILE A 592 8.74 10.36 16.54
N ALA A 593 9.84 11.10 16.55
CA ALA A 593 10.03 12.24 17.44
C ALA A 593 10.86 13.35 16.77
N LEU A 594 10.48 14.60 17.08
CA LEU A 594 11.14 15.83 16.67
C LEU A 594 11.53 16.62 17.92
N GLY A 595 12.76 17.10 17.95
CA GLY A 595 13.31 17.89 19.04
C GLY A 595 13.19 19.39 18.86
N GLY A 596 13.30 20.10 19.97
CA GLY A 596 13.18 21.56 20.05
C GLY A 596 14.52 22.28 20.19
N ALA A 597 14.48 23.55 20.57
CA ALA A 597 15.71 24.34 20.75
C ALA A 597 16.50 23.99 22.04
N GLN A 598 15.94 23.15 22.91
CA GLN A 598 16.54 22.74 24.18
C GLN A 598 17.16 21.35 24.04
N GLY A 599 18.11 21.02 24.91
CA GLY A 599 18.67 19.66 24.96
C GLY A 599 17.67 18.67 25.53
N GLU A 600 17.32 17.66 24.75
CA GLU A 600 16.31 16.64 25.06
C GLU A 600 16.92 15.25 25.12
N THR A 601 16.16 14.29 25.69
CA THR A 601 16.55 12.88 25.68
C THR A 601 15.51 12.04 24.95
N PHE A 602 15.91 11.46 23.83
CA PHE A 602 15.11 10.52 23.06
C PHE A 602 15.50 9.09 23.45
N THR A 603 14.52 8.22 23.63
CA THR A 603 14.77 6.79 23.88
C THR A 603 14.11 5.99 22.76
N GLY A 604 14.94 5.25 22.03
CA GLY A 604 14.49 4.32 20.99
C GLY A 604 13.69 3.16 21.58
N THR A 605 12.84 2.57 20.74
CA THR A 605 11.95 1.50 21.13
C THR A 605 12.66 0.15 21.06
N ALA A 606 12.06 -0.91 21.61
CA ALA A 606 12.58 -2.27 21.45
C ALA A 606 12.25 -2.87 20.06
N HIS A 607 11.39 -2.21 19.30
CA HIS A 607 10.95 -2.60 17.96
C HIS A 607 11.96 -2.23 16.88
N GLY A 608 12.62 -1.08 17.03
CA GLY A 608 13.45 -0.48 16.01
C GLY A 608 12.62 0.37 15.04
N TYR A 609 13.19 0.65 13.87
CA TYR A 609 12.59 1.51 12.83
C TYR A 609 12.16 2.92 13.31
N ASP A 610 12.67 3.37 14.46
CA ASP A 610 12.37 4.70 15.00
C ASP A 610 12.91 5.79 14.06
N VAL A 611 12.30 6.97 14.06
CA VAL A 611 12.87 8.19 13.48
C VAL A 611 12.94 9.24 14.58
N LEU A 612 14.15 9.50 15.06
CA LEU A 612 14.40 10.42 16.17
C LEU A 612 15.24 11.56 15.64
N VAL A 613 14.70 12.77 15.63
CA VAL A 613 15.37 13.95 15.11
C VAL A 613 15.51 14.96 16.23
N GLY A 614 16.75 15.35 16.53
CA GLY A 614 17.07 16.41 17.47
C GLY A 614 16.79 17.80 16.90
N GLY A 615 16.86 18.80 17.76
CA GLY A 615 16.64 20.19 17.37
C GLY A 615 17.95 20.96 17.28
N SER A 616 18.03 22.12 17.94
CA SER A 616 19.27 22.91 18.00
C SER A 616 20.00 22.80 19.34
N GLY A 617 19.43 22.04 20.27
CA GLY A 617 19.99 21.79 21.60
C GLY A 617 21.04 20.70 21.57
N ASN A 618 21.69 20.45 22.71
CA ASN A 618 22.56 19.29 22.84
C ASN A 618 21.72 18.08 23.27
N ASP A 619 21.37 17.24 22.30
CA ASP A 619 20.43 16.15 22.50
C ASP A 619 21.13 14.83 22.86
N ARG A 620 20.40 13.96 23.57
CA ARG A 620 20.84 12.63 23.96
C ARG A 620 19.92 11.58 23.37
N PHE A 621 20.46 10.67 22.58
CA PHE A 621 19.72 9.56 21.99
C PHE A 621 20.11 8.26 22.67
N VAL A 622 19.19 7.66 23.42
CA VAL A 622 19.36 6.31 23.98
C VAL A 622 18.92 5.32 22.92
N ALA A 623 19.86 4.50 22.43
CA ALA A 623 19.56 3.51 21.40
C ALA A 623 18.50 2.53 21.88
N GLY A 624 17.52 2.30 21.02
CA GLY A 624 16.54 1.24 21.18
C GLY A 624 17.15 -0.14 20.98
N ARG A 625 16.28 -1.14 20.86
CA ARG A 625 16.62 -2.47 20.34
C ARG A 625 15.88 -2.65 19.01
N GLY A 626 16.46 -3.36 18.06
CA GLY A 626 15.86 -3.57 16.73
C GLY A 626 16.60 -2.84 15.61
N ALA A 627 16.36 -3.26 14.38
CA ALA A 627 17.03 -2.70 13.21
C ALA A 627 16.26 -1.52 12.62
N GLY A 628 16.91 -0.74 11.76
CA GLY A 628 16.26 0.22 10.88
C GLY A 628 15.96 1.58 11.50
N SER A 629 16.29 1.82 12.77
CA SER A 629 16.12 3.15 13.38
C SER A 629 17.05 4.17 12.72
N ARG A 630 16.52 5.38 12.51
CA ARG A 630 17.21 6.53 11.94
C ARG A 630 17.23 7.63 12.98
N ILE A 631 18.43 8.14 13.25
CA ILE A 631 18.68 9.14 14.26
C ILE A 631 19.39 10.30 13.60
N ASP A 632 18.81 11.48 13.69
CA ASP A 632 19.44 12.72 13.27
C ASP A 632 19.66 13.59 14.52
N GLY A 633 20.90 13.96 14.80
CA GLY A 633 21.22 14.87 15.91
C GLY A 633 20.65 16.27 15.72
N GLY A 634 20.43 16.70 14.46
CA GLY A 634 20.09 18.08 14.18
C GLY A 634 21.33 18.99 14.31
N GLY A 635 21.18 20.09 15.03
CA GLY A 635 22.27 21.00 15.37
C GLY A 635 22.58 20.95 16.86
N GLY A 636 23.82 21.22 17.23
CA GLY A 636 24.27 21.12 18.62
C GLY A 636 25.38 20.07 18.76
N HIS A 637 25.66 19.68 20.00
CA HIS A 637 26.62 18.64 20.35
C HIS A 637 25.88 17.40 20.86
N ASP A 638 25.42 16.59 19.91
CA ASP A 638 24.53 15.47 20.20
C ASP A 638 25.26 14.18 20.53
N VAL A 639 24.67 13.41 21.44
CA VAL A 639 25.27 12.19 22.00
C VAL A 639 24.36 10.99 21.78
N LEU A 640 24.83 10.01 21.02
CA LEU A 640 24.25 8.67 21.02
C LEU A 640 24.73 7.88 22.25
N VAL A 641 23.83 7.15 22.88
CA VAL A 641 24.10 6.32 24.06
C VAL A 641 23.81 4.88 23.71
N LEU A 642 24.86 4.07 23.73
CA LEU A 642 24.79 2.65 23.47
C LEU A 642 24.89 1.86 24.79
N PRO A 643 24.00 0.87 25.00
CA PRO A 643 23.92 0.13 26.27
C PRO A 643 25.06 -0.86 26.49
N GLU A 644 25.91 -1.11 25.48
CA GLU A 644 27.03 -2.06 25.56
C GLU A 644 28.39 -1.34 25.41
N ARG A 645 29.47 -2.09 25.59
CA ARG A 645 30.85 -1.59 25.43
C ARG A 645 31.17 -1.28 23.97
N ARG A 646 32.15 -0.40 23.74
CA ARG A 646 32.65 -0.04 22.39
C ARG A 646 32.99 -1.24 21.50
N THR A 647 33.58 -2.28 22.07
CA THR A 647 33.98 -3.50 21.35
C THR A 647 32.80 -4.29 20.77
N SER A 648 31.58 -4.03 21.24
CA SER A 648 30.37 -4.69 20.75
C SER A 648 29.80 -4.04 19.48
N TYR A 649 30.34 -2.90 19.04
CA TYR A 649 29.78 -2.13 17.93
C TYR A 649 30.79 -1.93 16.79
N ARG A 650 30.26 -1.86 15.58
CA ARG A 650 30.96 -1.40 14.38
C ARG A 650 30.29 -0.14 13.82
N PHE A 651 31.11 0.78 13.32
CA PHE A 651 30.73 2.07 12.77
C PHE A 651 31.18 2.16 11.31
N LYS A 652 30.22 2.24 10.39
CA LYS A 652 30.48 2.26 8.96
C LYS A 652 29.91 3.54 8.34
N ALA A 653 30.79 4.44 7.91
CA ALA A 653 30.35 5.59 7.12
C ALA A 653 29.87 5.16 5.73
N HIS A 654 28.74 5.71 5.31
CA HIS A 654 28.21 5.50 3.97
C HIS A 654 29.03 6.30 2.94
N PRO A 655 29.39 5.74 1.77
CA PRO A 655 30.27 6.41 0.81
C PRO A 655 29.67 7.68 0.17
N SER A 656 28.33 7.77 0.09
CA SER A 656 27.62 8.80 -0.68
C SER A 656 26.70 9.70 0.15
N GLN A 657 26.63 9.50 1.47
CA GLN A 657 25.77 10.25 2.37
C GLN A 657 26.55 10.55 3.65
N ALA A 658 26.27 11.69 4.30
CA ALA A 658 26.81 12.04 5.62
C ALA A 658 26.18 11.19 6.75
N MET A 659 26.01 9.89 6.50
CA MET A 659 25.33 8.92 7.34
C MET A 659 26.35 7.89 7.84
N VAL A 660 26.25 7.53 9.11
CA VAL A 660 27.03 6.45 9.74
C VAL A 660 26.08 5.33 10.16
N GLN A 661 26.38 4.10 9.75
CA GLN A 661 25.70 2.92 10.27
C GLN A 661 26.39 2.43 11.53
N VAL A 662 25.61 2.22 12.59
CA VAL A 662 26.05 1.53 13.81
C VAL A 662 25.47 0.14 13.80
N ILE A 663 26.34 -0.86 13.90
CA ILE A 663 25.99 -2.28 13.84
C ILE A 663 26.42 -2.92 15.17
N GLY A 664 25.49 -3.53 15.90
CA GLY A 664 25.80 -4.23 17.13
C GLY A 664 24.59 -4.84 17.83
N PRO A 665 24.66 -5.11 19.14
CA PRO A 665 23.60 -5.76 19.92
C PRO A 665 22.26 -5.04 19.94
N THR A 666 22.24 -3.73 19.68
CA THR A 666 21.00 -2.95 19.57
C THR A 666 20.36 -3.08 18.19
N GLY A 667 20.97 -3.78 17.23
CA GLY A 667 20.56 -3.84 15.83
C GLY A 667 21.40 -2.91 14.95
N VAL A 668 20.89 -2.64 13.75
CA VAL A 668 21.50 -1.70 12.79
C VAL A 668 20.76 -0.37 12.84
N GLN A 669 21.48 0.71 13.11
CA GLN A 669 20.94 2.08 13.18
C GLN A 669 21.69 3.00 12.22
N SER A 670 20.98 3.95 11.62
CA SER A 670 21.58 5.00 10.77
C SER A 670 21.63 6.32 11.52
N LEU A 671 22.79 6.96 11.52
CA LEU A 671 23.03 8.22 12.23
C LEU A 671 23.40 9.34 11.26
N THR A 672 22.84 10.52 11.48
CA THR A 672 23.26 11.82 10.95
C THR A 672 23.35 12.82 12.10
N GLY A 673 24.13 13.89 11.99
CA GLY A 673 24.18 14.96 13.01
C GLY A 673 24.76 14.59 14.39
N ILE A 674 25.16 13.34 14.65
CA ILE A 674 25.68 12.92 15.96
C ILE A 674 27.16 13.29 16.12
N SER A 675 27.50 13.97 17.23
CA SER A 675 28.88 14.36 17.57
C SER A 675 29.63 13.24 18.28
N ASN A 676 29.04 12.66 19.33
CA ASN A 676 29.72 11.68 20.19
C ASN A 676 28.88 10.44 20.46
N VAL A 677 29.55 9.35 20.82
CA VAL A 677 28.92 8.12 21.28
C VAL A 677 29.40 7.79 22.69
N ARG A 678 28.45 7.57 23.60
CA ARG A 678 28.66 7.12 24.97
C ARG A 678 28.37 5.63 25.09
N PHE A 679 29.29 4.87 25.67
CA PHE A 679 29.15 3.42 25.88
C PHE A 679 28.82 3.08 27.35
N SER A 680 28.53 1.81 27.61
CA SER A 680 28.11 1.30 28.93
C SER A 680 29.12 1.53 30.07
N ASP A 681 30.40 1.65 29.75
CA ASP A 681 31.49 1.91 30.70
C ASP A 681 31.70 3.41 30.99
N GLY A 682 30.84 4.28 30.43
CA GLY A 682 30.93 5.73 30.56
C GLY A 682 31.87 6.41 29.57
N THR A 683 32.60 5.64 28.75
CA THR A 683 33.50 6.19 27.73
C THR A 683 32.70 7.00 26.71
N LEU A 684 33.18 8.20 26.40
CA LEU A 684 32.63 9.10 25.38
C LEU A 684 33.66 9.27 24.27
N ILE A 685 33.31 8.90 23.04
CA ILE A 685 34.21 8.95 21.89
C ILE A 685 33.55 9.76 20.77
N ASP A 686 34.33 10.58 20.08
CA ASP A 686 33.93 11.27 18.86
C ASP A 686 33.52 10.27 17.76
N LEU A 687 32.38 10.52 17.09
CA LEU A 687 31.86 9.61 16.07
C LEU A 687 32.81 9.49 14.87
N ALA A 688 33.46 10.58 14.45
CA ALA A 688 34.40 10.55 13.34
C ALA A 688 35.63 9.70 13.69
N LYS A 689 36.11 9.78 14.94
CA LYS A 689 37.17 8.90 15.45
C LYS A 689 36.75 7.43 15.39
N LEU A 690 35.55 7.08 15.87
CA LEU A 690 35.02 5.71 15.82
C LEU A 690 34.99 5.15 14.39
N VAL A 691 34.50 5.94 13.43
CA VAL A 691 34.46 5.57 12.01
C VAL A 691 35.87 5.37 11.45
N SER A 692 36.83 6.22 11.80
CA SER A 692 38.22 6.10 11.34
C SER A 692 38.92 4.85 11.87
N GLU A 693 38.68 4.51 13.14
CA GLU A 693 39.25 3.32 13.77
C GLU A 693 38.73 2.05 13.08
N ASP A 694 37.42 1.97 12.84
CA ASP A 694 36.80 0.82 12.17
C ASP A 694 37.10 0.76 10.66
N ARG A 695 37.47 1.88 10.03
CA ARG A 695 38.03 1.88 8.67
C ARG A 695 39.47 1.38 8.63
N ASN A 696 40.22 1.55 9.72
CA ASN A 696 41.61 1.12 9.86
C ASN A 696 41.76 -0.32 10.37
N ASP A 697 40.66 -0.98 10.75
CA ASP A 697 40.56 -2.44 10.81
C ASP A 697 40.76 -3.02 9.40
N ARG A 698 42.02 -3.04 8.94
CA ARG A 698 42.46 -3.82 7.78
C ARG A 698 42.10 -5.28 8.05
N LEU A 699 41.01 -5.81 7.49
CA LEU A 699 40.81 -7.25 7.20
C LEU A 699 41.61 -8.20 8.11
N VAL A 700 41.44 -8.13 9.44
CA VAL A 700 41.95 -9.15 10.34
C VAL A 700 40.73 -9.88 10.87
N ASP A 701 40.68 -11.18 10.59
CA ASP A 701 39.66 -12.14 10.99
C ASP A 701 38.33 -12.20 10.21
N VAL A 702 38.46 -12.31 8.88
CA VAL A 702 37.54 -13.20 8.12
C VAL A 702 38.34 -14.43 7.66
N LYS A 703 38.46 -15.44 8.54
CA LYS A 703 38.83 -16.79 8.10
C LYS A 703 37.61 -17.49 7.50
N ARG A 704 37.60 -17.50 6.15
CA ARG A 704 37.23 -18.56 5.20
C ARG A 704 35.84 -19.23 5.26
N VAL A 705 35.07 -18.94 4.21
CA VAL A 705 34.40 -19.93 3.34
C VAL A 705 34.92 -19.61 1.92
N ALA A 706 35.52 -20.42 1.06
CA ALA A 706 35.87 -21.83 0.99
C ALA A 706 37.18 -22.02 0.16
N GLY A 707 37.81 -23.19 0.31
CA GLY A 707 39.13 -23.66 -0.14
C GLY A 707 39.82 -23.11 -1.40
N VAL A 708 40.99 -22.48 -1.17
CA VAL A 708 42.24 -22.59 -1.96
C VAL A 708 43.42 -22.34 -0.97
N PRO A 709 44.54 -23.09 -0.97
CA PRO A 709 45.67 -22.84 -0.08
C PRO A 709 46.52 -21.65 -0.58
N ALA A 710 47.04 -20.85 0.34
CA ALA A 710 47.95 -19.75 0.03
C ALA A 710 49.39 -20.27 -0.15
N PRO A 711 50.21 -19.70 -1.06
CA PRO A 711 51.66 -19.91 -1.05
C PRO A 711 52.33 -19.07 0.04
N GLU A 712 53.37 -19.65 0.65
CA GLU A 712 54.14 -19.14 1.78
C GLU A 712 54.79 -17.78 1.52
N GLN A 713 54.79 -16.93 2.55
CA GLN A 713 55.69 -15.79 2.66
C GLN A 713 57.07 -16.27 3.13
N ALA A 714 58.13 -15.77 2.47
CA ALA A 714 59.46 -15.66 3.06
C ALA A 714 59.71 -14.17 3.35
N GLY A 715 59.94 -13.83 4.62
CA GLY A 715 60.33 -12.47 5.07
C GLY A 715 61.81 -12.19 4.84
N PRO A 716 62.41 -11.18 5.51
CA PRO A 716 61.80 -10.16 6.39
C PRO A 716 61.32 -8.91 5.64
#